data_AF-A0A6I6LXC3-F1
#
_entry.id   AF-A0A6I6LXC3-F1
#
_cell.length_a   1.000
_cell.length_b   1.000
_cell.length_c   1.000
_cell.angle_alpha   90.00
_cell.angle_beta   90.00
_cell.angle_gamma   90.00
#
_symmetry.space_group_name_H-M   'P 1'
#
loop_
_entity.id
_entity.type
_entity.pdbx_description
1 polymer ?
#
loop_
_entity_poly.entity_id
_entity_poly.type
_entity_poly.pdbx_seq_one_letter_code
_entity_poly.pdbx_strand_id
1 'polypeptide(L)'
;MLKTVKQACTFNPIIRDYRMSEGIENLSALISDEGDGREFFARNYITSGMEQLFREGMLRLDGKSDQAVFELTQAMGGGKTHMMIALGLLAKHPHLRSEVLSPDLAKRIEIGEVRVAAFNGRNNPENYIWGEIATQLGEDEAIKPYWVNGPRAVDLAGWKKIIGDKPTLIMLDELPPYLENASTTVIGSGTLATVSTYTLSCLMSAALELPRCCIVIANLSGSYVAQTKVIAEAISNLQQEASRQASTITPVQLAGNEIYEILKKRLILELPDESLINVVAEEYAQRIKAAADGGYIVATSLEQVAQQIRETYPFHPSFKHLVALFKENEGFRQTRGLMQFAARLLKSVDDRETDDVFLVGAQHLRLNDDAVREEVGRIANSLRPAMAHDIADDGQSIAEEIDANLGSDAAQQVGALLLASSFSRAVGGRIGLTEAEIIEFLAAPNRKSDEFKTALEKLREQAWYLHREEERFFIKETENLSRQIERNARDIPQPKIDQALINKLTAVLQPVSKAAYQDVQVLPRLDDLKLSGPRVLIVVRPDGKLPPSELANFFEYQQEKNNFMVLSGQDSYLADTVEDRLRDLYAIESICKRLKDGDSLFEEARDRLEDAQQRFNKALSGTYNRIYFPAIDEMTGNAQLMQATIDSGLNMGQGTNSAEHQIEQLLAHPRANYKLILNLLEEPGTYWSMAEEDLWPAKDRKTPWKDVLMRAKSNPIWAWMPGASGMETLKAEALKQGRWRQGTDGYIEKGPFPAEKTAVNVTVHAANEATGETTLALIPRNAGQSPVVYYAPTAKVSASDPKVDDLDAFTTDAATLYFLAVDSEGKHETGEPQRWVAELRVRHQVQAIADKRMVTLACMPAGDMRYTLDGSNPKDGELYGDPFEVSTQAARLMVYACSGEATRTIDFPIPAANDKQVQIDDAKPARLAENKKVSLDSTEKVFGVLNSFKSSPATFKGVRIQIGGGENTVSINFVEREVTAAVIEAAINGLRKALGNEQETVTVQIRSGAAFENGFAAKEFAKLSGVELRPGDVIQEE
;
A
#
# COMPACT_ATOMS: atom_id res chain seq x y z
N MET A 1 60.04 -33.64 -6.18
CA MET A 1 59.33 -33.26 -4.92
C MET A 1 58.82 -31.85 -5.14
N LEU A 2 57.51 -31.61 -5.02
CA LEU A 2 56.99 -30.25 -5.15
C LEU A 2 57.58 -29.38 -4.04
N LYS A 3 57.98 -28.15 -4.38
CA LYS A 3 58.44 -27.15 -3.42
C LYS A 3 57.44 -26.00 -3.39
N THR A 4 57.17 -25.49 -2.20
CA THR A 4 56.35 -24.28 -2.03
C THR A 4 57.11 -23.06 -2.52
N VAL A 5 56.39 -21.93 -2.71
CA VAL A 5 57.02 -20.67 -3.12
C VAL A 5 58.06 -20.22 -2.10
N LYS A 6 57.80 -20.41 -0.80
CA LYS A 6 58.73 -20.07 0.29
C LYS A 6 60.04 -20.88 0.24
N GLN A 7 59.98 -22.09 -0.28
CA GLN A 7 61.15 -22.97 -0.45
C GLN A 7 61.88 -22.77 -1.79
N ALA A 8 61.16 -22.31 -2.81
CA ALA A 8 61.65 -22.23 -4.19
C ALA A 8 62.11 -20.83 -4.60
N CYS A 9 61.60 -19.77 -3.96
CA CYS A 9 61.90 -18.38 -4.28
C CYS A 9 62.55 -17.66 -3.09
N THR A 10 63.43 -16.70 -3.39
CA THR A 10 63.96 -15.75 -2.40
C THR A 10 63.24 -14.42 -2.56
N PHE A 11 62.37 -14.04 -1.62
CA PHE A 11 61.66 -12.76 -1.69
C PHE A 11 62.58 -11.58 -1.40
N ASN A 12 62.33 -10.45 -2.06
CA ASN A 12 63.02 -9.20 -1.76
C ASN A 12 62.58 -8.68 -0.38
N PRO A 13 63.49 -8.35 0.56
CA PRO A 13 63.14 -7.81 1.88
C PRO A 13 62.17 -6.62 1.85
N ILE A 14 62.12 -5.88 0.73
CA ILE A 14 61.17 -4.79 0.50
C ILE A 14 59.70 -5.19 0.66
N ILE A 15 59.34 -6.49 0.56
CA ILE A 15 57.94 -6.93 0.77
C ILE A 15 57.46 -6.70 2.20
N ARG A 16 58.39 -6.60 3.18
CA ARG A 16 58.06 -6.39 4.60
C ARG A 16 57.58 -4.97 4.85
N ASP A 17 58.41 -4.00 4.48
CA ASP A 17 58.17 -2.57 4.67
C ASP A 17 58.17 -1.82 3.33
N TYR A 18 57.33 -2.26 2.40
CA TYR A 18 57.17 -1.57 1.12
C TYR A 18 56.59 -0.17 1.35
N ARG A 19 57.47 0.80 1.58
CA ARG A 19 57.17 2.23 1.72
C ARG A 19 57.74 2.92 0.49
N MET A 20 56.85 3.52 -0.26
CA MET A 20 57.18 3.88 -1.63
C MET A 20 57.83 5.27 -1.72
N SER A 21 59.06 5.36 -1.23
CA SER A 21 59.89 6.58 -1.29
C SER A 21 61.36 6.35 -1.69
N GLU A 22 61.76 5.15 -2.14
CA GLU A 22 63.19 4.82 -2.35
C GLU A 22 63.58 4.48 -3.81
N GLY A 23 63.07 5.23 -4.79
CA GLY A 23 63.53 5.14 -6.18
C GLY A 23 63.76 6.52 -6.79
N ILE A 24 64.64 6.61 -7.80
CA ILE A 24 64.87 7.81 -8.61
C ILE A 24 63.54 8.20 -9.27
N GLU A 25 62.77 9.06 -8.59
CA GLU A 25 61.42 9.50 -8.99
C GLU A 25 61.41 10.94 -9.50
N ASN A 26 62.56 11.61 -9.54
CA ASN A 26 62.67 12.98 -10.01
C ASN A 26 63.56 13.08 -11.26
N LEU A 27 62.98 13.61 -12.35
CA LEU A 27 63.67 13.89 -13.60
C LEU A 27 64.86 14.85 -13.41
N SER A 28 64.82 15.69 -12.36
CA SER A 28 65.92 16.58 -11.95
C SER A 28 67.17 15.85 -11.47
N ALA A 29 67.02 14.65 -10.89
CA ALA A 29 68.14 13.84 -10.42
C ALA A 29 69.01 13.31 -11.57
N LEU A 30 68.40 13.09 -12.75
CA LEU A 30 69.13 12.71 -13.97
C LEU A 30 70.12 13.81 -14.41
N ILE A 31 69.72 15.07 -14.25
CA ILE A 31 70.48 16.25 -14.65
C ILE A 31 71.63 16.53 -13.66
N SER A 32 71.42 16.28 -12.37
CA SER A 32 72.37 16.58 -11.28
C SER A 32 73.42 15.49 -10.99
N ASP A 33 73.47 14.45 -11.82
CA ASP A 33 74.49 13.38 -11.86
C ASP A 33 74.54 12.45 -10.64
N GLU A 34 73.60 11.48 -10.58
CA GLU A 34 73.71 10.31 -9.69
C GLU A 34 73.64 8.98 -10.48
N GLY A 35 74.78 8.28 -10.55
CA GLY A 35 74.92 6.88 -10.97
C GLY A 35 75.20 6.64 -12.47
N ASP A 36 75.71 5.44 -12.79
CA ASP A 36 76.01 4.99 -14.16
C ASP A 36 74.81 4.33 -14.87
N GLY A 37 73.63 4.34 -14.22
CA GLY A 37 72.37 3.77 -14.67
C GLY A 37 72.22 2.25 -14.55
N ARG A 38 73.25 1.47 -14.18
CA ARG A 38 73.15 -0.01 -14.15
C ARG A 38 72.17 -0.53 -13.09
N GLU A 39 72.21 0.05 -11.90
CA GLU A 39 71.30 -0.32 -10.81
C GLU A 39 69.83 -0.04 -11.16
N PHE A 40 69.59 1.04 -11.91
CA PHE A 40 68.26 1.37 -12.42
C PHE A 40 67.74 0.26 -13.35
N PHE A 41 68.52 -0.20 -14.33
CA PHE A 41 68.08 -1.26 -15.25
C PHE A 41 68.06 -2.65 -14.62
N ALA A 42 68.85 -2.92 -13.58
CA ALA A 42 68.79 -4.17 -12.83
C ALA A 42 67.45 -4.36 -12.10
N ARG A 43 66.92 -3.27 -11.52
CA ARG A 43 65.68 -3.28 -10.72
C ARG A 43 64.39 -3.13 -11.54
N ASN A 44 64.49 -2.85 -12.84
CA ASN A 44 63.32 -2.54 -13.67
C ASN A 44 63.26 -3.47 -14.89
N TYR A 45 62.07 -3.99 -15.17
CA TYR A 45 61.80 -4.80 -16.36
C TYR A 45 61.59 -3.88 -17.57
N ILE A 46 62.23 -4.21 -18.71
CA ILE A 46 62.07 -3.46 -19.96
C ILE A 46 60.77 -3.92 -20.60
N THR A 47 59.75 -3.07 -20.56
CA THR A 47 58.45 -3.33 -21.18
C THR A 47 58.52 -3.13 -22.69
N SER A 48 57.54 -3.66 -23.43
CA SER A 48 57.44 -3.43 -24.88
C SER A 48 57.38 -1.94 -25.25
N GLY A 49 56.68 -1.14 -24.45
CA GLY A 49 56.63 0.32 -24.60
C GLY A 49 57.99 1.00 -24.40
N MET A 50 58.78 0.55 -23.41
CA MET A 50 60.16 1.02 -23.19
C MET A 50 61.05 0.64 -24.36
N GLU A 51 60.98 -0.59 -24.84
CA GLU A 51 61.78 -1.05 -25.98
C GLU A 51 61.49 -0.21 -27.25
N GLN A 52 60.21 0.09 -27.51
CA GLN A 52 59.82 0.95 -28.62
C GLN A 52 60.37 2.38 -28.47
N LEU A 53 60.28 2.98 -27.28
CA LEU A 53 60.82 4.32 -27.03
C LEU A 53 62.34 4.34 -27.20
N PHE A 54 63.05 3.33 -26.67
CA PHE A 54 64.50 3.23 -26.78
C PHE A 54 64.93 3.09 -28.25
N ARG A 55 64.24 2.24 -29.02
CA ARG A 55 64.52 2.06 -30.43
C ARG A 55 64.38 3.35 -31.22
N GLU A 56 63.19 3.95 -31.18
CA GLU A 56 62.90 5.13 -32.01
C GLU A 56 63.63 6.38 -31.52
N GLY A 57 63.72 6.58 -30.19
CA GLY A 57 64.43 7.70 -29.60
C GLY A 57 65.93 7.68 -29.91
N MET A 58 66.58 6.51 -29.82
CA MET A 58 68.00 6.41 -30.14
C MET A 58 68.28 6.51 -31.64
N LEU A 59 67.41 5.96 -32.49
CA LEU A 59 67.51 6.15 -33.95
C LEU A 59 67.31 7.62 -34.33
N ARG A 60 66.42 8.36 -33.66
CA ARG A 60 66.25 9.80 -33.86
C ARG A 60 67.50 10.58 -33.48
N LEU A 61 68.09 10.29 -32.32
CA LEU A 61 69.31 10.96 -31.88
C LEU A 61 70.51 10.72 -32.81
N ASP A 62 70.51 9.60 -33.55
CA ASP A 62 71.49 9.28 -34.60
C ASP A 62 71.22 9.97 -35.95
N GLY A 63 70.00 10.50 -36.13
CA GLY A 63 69.54 11.05 -37.41
C GLY A 63 69.10 9.97 -38.41
N LYS A 64 68.76 8.78 -37.91
CA LYS A 64 68.30 7.61 -38.70
C LYS A 64 66.78 7.38 -38.60
N SER A 65 66.05 8.22 -37.87
CA SER A 65 64.59 8.21 -37.78
C SER A 65 64.03 9.61 -38.02
N ASP A 66 62.90 9.68 -38.72
CA ASP A 66 62.13 10.91 -38.93
C ASP A 66 61.22 11.25 -37.74
N GLN A 67 61.11 10.34 -36.75
CA GLN A 67 60.24 10.53 -35.60
C GLN A 67 60.91 11.43 -34.54
N ALA A 68 60.46 12.67 -34.44
CA ALA A 68 61.09 13.68 -33.59
C ALA A 68 60.40 13.86 -32.23
N VAL A 69 59.09 13.65 -32.15
CA VAL A 69 58.29 13.92 -30.96
C VAL A 69 57.59 12.64 -30.49
N PHE A 70 57.80 12.27 -29.22
CA PHE A 70 57.21 11.11 -28.58
C PHE A 70 56.25 11.56 -27.49
N GLU A 71 54.98 11.17 -27.62
CA GLU A 71 53.98 11.42 -26.59
C GLU A 71 53.80 10.17 -25.71
N LEU A 72 54.02 10.32 -24.41
CA LEU A 72 53.77 9.27 -23.42
C LEU A 72 52.34 9.39 -22.87
N THR A 73 51.46 8.53 -23.36
CA THR A 73 50.07 8.47 -22.91
C THR A 73 49.91 7.67 -21.62
N GLN A 74 48.83 7.96 -20.91
CA GLN A 74 48.55 7.32 -19.61
C GLN A 74 47.83 6.00 -19.82
N ALA A 75 48.49 4.88 -19.49
CA ALA A 75 47.82 3.59 -19.30
C ALA A 75 47.39 3.39 -17.84
N MET A 76 48.35 3.55 -16.92
CA MET A 76 48.19 3.55 -15.46
C MET A 76 49.20 4.56 -14.89
N GLY A 77 48.79 5.42 -13.96
CA GLY A 77 49.54 6.56 -13.43
C GLY A 77 50.84 6.24 -12.68
N GLY A 78 51.84 5.72 -13.37
CA GLY A 78 53.18 5.48 -12.87
C GLY A 78 54.01 4.78 -13.93
N GLY A 79 54.93 5.51 -14.57
CA GLY A 79 55.81 4.95 -15.59
C GLY A 79 56.34 5.95 -16.62
N LYS A 80 55.66 7.08 -16.87
CA LYS A 80 56.08 8.06 -17.89
C LYS A 80 57.43 8.72 -17.55
N THR A 81 57.52 9.33 -16.38
CA THR A 81 58.77 9.88 -15.84
C THR A 81 59.86 8.81 -15.77
N HIS A 82 59.48 7.58 -15.41
CA HIS A 82 60.40 6.45 -15.36
C HIS A 82 60.96 6.07 -16.74
N MET A 83 60.13 6.03 -17.78
CA MET A 83 60.56 5.81 -19.17
C MET A 83 61.45 6.95 -19.68
N MET A 84 61.10 8.20 -19.33
CA MET A 84 61.90 9.38 -19.67
C MET A 84 63.28 9.29 -19.01
N ILE A 85 63.35 8.97 -17.72
CA ILE A 85 64.61 8.74 -17.01
C ILE A 85 65.40 7.62 -17.69
N ALA A 86 64.77 6.49 -18.03
CA ALA A 86 65.45 5.36 -18.66
C ALA A 86 66.06 5.73 -20.03
N LEU A 87 65.31 6.44 -20.88
CA LEU A 87 65.84 6.94 -22.16
C LEU A 87 66.94 7.99 -21.94
N GLY A 88 66.76 8.88 -20.96
CA GLY A 88 67.75 9.88 -20.58
C GLY A 88 69.08 9.28 -20.14
N LEU A 89 69.04 8.22 -19.31
CA LEU A 89 70.22 7.45 -18.91
C LEU A 89 70.91 6.80 -20.12
N LEU A 90 70.14 6.18 -21.03
CA LEU A 90 70.68 5.59 -22.27
C LEU A 90 71.30 6.63 -23.22
N ALA A 91 70.73 7.82 -23.27
CA ALA A 91 71.24 8.94 -24.07
C ALA A 91 72.54 9.49 -23.47
N LYS A 92 72.56 9.75 -22.16
CA LYS A 92 73.70 10.31 -21.41
C LYS A 92 74.89 9.34 -21.31
N HIS A 93 74.64 8.04 -21.12
CA HIS A 93 75.68 7.04 -20.85
C HIS A 93 75.83 6.01 -21.98
N PRO A 94 76.87 6.12 -22.83
CA PRO A 94 77.05 5.21 -23.97
C PRO A 94 77.20 3.72 -23.62
N HIS A 95 77.79 3.38 -22.45
CA HIS A 95 78.01 1.98 -22.06
C HIS A 95 76.71 1.20 -21.82
N LEU A 96 75.64 1.89 -21.38
CA LEU A 96 74.33 1.26 -21.16
C LEU A 96 73.69 0.76 -22.45
N ARG A 97 74.06 1.35 -23.61
CA ARG A 97 73.45 1.00 -24.90
C ARG A 97 73.75 -0.43 -25.32
N SER A 98 74.96 -0.93 -25.05
CA SER A 98 75.33 -2.32 -25.29
C SER A 98 74.78 -3.30 -24.26
N GLU A 99 74.47 -2.82 -23.05
CA GLU A 99 73.95 -3.66 -21.95
C GLU A 99 72.43 -3.80 -21.96
N VAL A 100 71.72 -2.77 -22.44
CA VAL A 100 70.25 -2.66 -22.35
C VAL A 100 69.56 -2.84 -23.70
N LEU A 101 70.14 -2.35 -24.80
CA LEU A 101 69.52 -2.47 -26.13
C LEU A 101 69.76 -3.86 -26.72
N SER A 102 68.87 -4.30 -27.60
CA SER A 102 69.09 -5.55 -28.34
C SER A 102 70.40 -5.49 -29.14
N PRO A 103 71.12 -6.63 -29.28
CA PRO A 103 72.42 -6.65 -29.98
C PRO A 103 72.36 -6.07 -31.39
N ASP A 104 71.23 -6.23 -32.08
CA ASP A 104 71.01 -5.69 -33.43
C ASP A 104 70.81 -4.18 -33.43
N LEU A 105 70.14 -3.63 -32.42
CA LEU A 105 69.92 -2.18 -32.30
C LEU A 105 71.19 -1.47 -31.82
N ALA A 106 71.90 -2.03 -30.84
CA ALA A 106 73.14 -1.46 -30.30
C ALA A 106 74.20 -1.27 -31.38
N LYS A 107 74.32 -2.23 -32.33
CA LYS A 107 75.23 -2.13 -33.49
C LYS A 107 74.85 -1.06 -34.50
N ARG A 108 73.57 -0.67 -34.56
CA ARG A 108 73.06 0.29 -35.54
C ARG A 108 73.20 1.74 -35.11
N ILE A 109 73.47 2.00 -33.82
CA ILE A 109 73.51 3.33 -33.23
C ILE A 109 74.96 3.80 -33.13
N GLU A 110 75.31 4.87 -33.82
CA GLU A 110 76.67 5.43 -33.86
C GLU A 110 76.69 6.89 -33.35
N ILE A 111 76.21 7.08 -32.12
CA ILE A 111 76.16 8.40 -31.49
C ILE A 111 77.10 8.49 -30.29
N GLY A 112 77.70 9.66 -30.07
CA GLY A 112 78.51 9.96 -28.89
C GLY A 112 77.66 10.36 -27.69
N GLU A 113 78.14 11.35 -26.94
CA GLU A 113 77.39 11.98 -25.86
C GLU A 113 76.23 12.83 -26.42
N VAL A 114 75.07 12.75 -25.76
CA VAL A 114 73.84 13.45 -26.14
C VAL A 114 73.61 14.58 -25.14
N ARG A 115 73.29 15.79 -25.62
CA ARG A 115 72.86 16.87 -24.72
C ARG A 115 71.44 16.58 -24.25
N VAL A 116 71.22 16.61 -22.94
CA VAL A 116 69.92 16.30 -22.34
C VAL A 116 69.41 17.54 -21.61
N ALA A 117 68.18 17.94 -21.92
CA ALA A 117 67.43 18.92 -21.16
C ALA A 117 66.12 18.29 -20.67
N ALA A 118 65.74 18.54 -19.44
CA ALA A 118 64.53 18.04 -18.83
C ALA A 118 63.82 19.12 -18.01
N PHE A 119 62.51 19.24 -18.18
CA PHE A 119 61.67 20.19 -17.47
C PHE A 119 60.47 19.48 -16.85
N ASN A 120 60.20 19.75 -15.57
CA ASN A 120 59.00 19.30 -14.86
C ASN A 120 58.10 20.52 -14.63
N GLY A 121 56.83 20.47 -15.05
CA GLY A 121 55.92 21.61 -14.92
C GLY A 121 55.45 21.92 -13.49
N ARG A 122 55.87 21.17 -12.47
CA ARG A 122 55.78 21.64 -11.08
C ARG A 122 56.87 22.66 -10.73
N ASN A 123 57.93 22.75 -11.53
CA ASN A 123 58.99 23.73 -11.34
C ASN A 123 58.54 25.08 -11.89
N ASN A 124 58.99 26.15 -11.23
CA ASN A 124 58.74 27.53 -11.66
C ASN A 124 60.08 28.27 -11.78
N PRO A 125 60.82 28.07 -12.89
CA PRO A 125 62.15 28.65 -13.08
C PRO A 125 62.09 30.18 -13.25
N GLU A 126 63.12 30.88 -12.77
CA GLU A 126 63.25 32.35 -12.90
C GLU A 126 63.27 32.80 -14.37
N ASN A 127 63.88 31.99 -15.24
CA ASN A 127 64.05 32.30 -16.67
C ASN A 127 62.98 31.65 -17.56
N TYR A 128 61.84 31.23 -16.98
CA TYR A 128 60.76 30.50 -17.66
C TYR A 128 61.21 29.14 -18.24
N ILE A 129 60.25 28.36 -18.75
CA ILE A 129 60.52 27.02 -19.32
C ILE A 129 61.58 27.03 -20.43
N TRP A 130 61.57 28.03 -21.31
CA TRP A 130 62.53 28.10 -22.42
C TRP A 130 63.93 28.51 -21.98
N GLY A 131 64.05 29.35 -20.94
CA GLY A 131 65.33 29.70 -20.33
C GLY A 131 65.99 28.47 -19.71
N GLU A 132 65.22 27.74 -18.88
CA GLU A 132 65.69 26.51 -18.24
C GLU A 132 66.16 25.46 -19.24
N ILE A 133 65.38 25.19 -20.29
CA ILE A 133 65.75 24.23 -21.34
C ILE A 133 67.07 24.65 -22.02
N ALA A 134 67.20 25.90 -22.43
CA ALA A 134 68.39 26.36 -23.14
C ALA A 134 69.65 26.39 -22.24
N THR A 135 69.50 26.75 -20.96
CA THR A 135 70.58 26.67 -19.96
C THR A 135 71.08 25.24 -19.79
N GLN A 136 70.18 24.26 -19.68
CA GLN A 136 70.57 22.84 -19.58
C GLN A 136 71.25 22.31 -20.85
N LEU A 137 70.97 22.91 -22.02
CA LEU A 137 71.66 22.60 -23.28
C LEU A 137 73.03 23.31 -23.42
N GLY A 138 73.40 24.16 -22.46
CA GLY A 138 74.64 24.95 -22.44
C GLY A 138 74.59 26.23 -23.29
N GLU A 139 73.39 26.79 -23.52
CA GLU A 139 73.14 27.89 -24.48
C GLU A 139 72.55 29.15 -23.80
N ASP A 140 73.03 29.49 -22.60
CA ASP A 140 72.55 30.62 -21.77
C ASP A 140 72.56 31.97 -22.50
N GLU A 141 73.62 32.25 -23.25
CA GLU A 141 73.77 33.52 -23.97
C GLU A 141 72.84 33.61 -25.20
N ALA A 142 72.51 32.48 -25.82
CA ALA A 142 71.60 32.45 -26.97
C ALA A 142 70.15 32.70 -26.57
N ILE A 143 69.74 32.27 -25.37
CA ILE A 143 68.37 32.41 -24.86
C ILE A 143 68.12 33.73 -24.12
N LYS A 144 69.16 34.38 -23.61
CA LYS A 144 69.10 35.64 -22.85
C LYS A 144 68.17 36.72 -23.42
N PRO A 145 68.14 37.00 -24.74
CA PRO A 145 67.23 38.02 -25.31
C PRO A 145 65.74 37.73 -25.13
N TYR A 146 65.36 36.49 -24.82
CA TYR A 146 63.97 36.03 -24.72
C TYR A 146 63.41 36.06 -23.29
N TRP A 147 64.22 36.38 -22.28
CA TRP A 147 63.76 36.48 -20.88
C TRP A 147 64.32 37.69 -20.11
N VAL A 148 65.48 38.25 -20.50
CA VAL A 148 66.17 39.32 -19.73
C VAL A 148 65.36 40.63 -19.62
N ASN A 149 64.52 40.92 -20.61
CA ASN A 149 63.64 42.10 -20.63
C ASN A 149 62.16 41.71 -20.46
N GLY A 150 61.91 40.64 -19.71
CA GLY A 150 60.61 40.02 -19.57
C GLY A 150 60.37 38.89 -20.59
N PRO A 151 59.25 38.17 -20.42
CA PRO A 151 58.95 36.96 -21.19
C PRO A 151 58.66 37.31 -22.65
N ARG A 152 59.52 36.84 -23.56
CA ARG A 152 59.34 36.98 -25.01
C ARG A 152 59.36 35.60 -25.66
N ALA A 153 58.41 35.36 -26.56
CA ALA A 153 58.27 34.08 -27.22
C ALA A 153 59.51 33.74 -28.09
N VAL A 154 59.97 32.50 -28.02
CA VAL A 154 61.02 31.98 -28.91
C VAL A 154 60.35 31.41 -30.16
N ASP A 155 60.72 31.94 -31.32
CA ASP A 155 60.21 31.48 -32.60
C ASP A 155 61.00 30.26 -33.13
N LEU A 156 60.55 29.71 -34.27
CA LEU A 156 61.18 28.55 -34.90
C LEU A 156 62.68 28.77 -35.18
N ALA A 157 63.05 29.94 -35.72
CA ALA A 157 64.43 30.26 -36.03
C ALA A 157 65.31 30.36 -34.77
N GLY A 158 64.77 30.93 -33.69
CA GLY A 158 65.41 30.98 -32.38
C GLY A 158 65.72 29.58 -31.85
N TRP A 159 64.75 28.68 -31.85
CA TRP A 159 64.96 27.29 -31.40
C TRP A 159 65.96 26.53 -32.27
N LYS A 160 65.94 26.70 -33.61
CA LYS A 160 66.94 26.08 -34.49
C LYS A 160 68.36 26.55 -34.19
N LYS A 161 68.53 27.83 -33.84
CA LYS A 161 69.83 28.38 -33.44
C LYS A 161 70.32 27.84 -32.10
N ILE A 162 69.43 27.72 -31.10
CA ILE A 162 69.76 27.21 -29.76
C ILE A 162 70.09 25.71 -29.82
N ILE A 163 69.30 24.92 -30.55
CA ILE A 163 69.49 23.47 -30.61
C ILE A 163 70.63 23.11 -31.58
N GLY A 164 70.65 23.65 -32.81
CA GLY A 164 71.66 23.29 -33.81
C GLY A 164 71.67 21.79 -34.17
N ASP A 165 72.83 21.28 -34.63
CA ASP A 165 72.96 19.93 -35.22
C ASP A 165 73.47 18.84 -34.24
N LYS A 166 73.72 19.19 -32.98
CA LYS A 166 74.21 18.22 -31.97
C LYS A 166 73.06 17.30 -31.53
N PRO A 167 73.30 15.99 -31.31
CA PRO A 167 72.31 15.09 -30.71
C PRO A 167 71.74 15.68 -29.42
N THR A 168 70.43 15.90 -29.40
CA THR A 168 69.75 16.62 -28.32
C THR A 168 68.46 15.90 -27.94
N LEU A 169 68.34 15.55 -26.66
CA LEU A 169 67.14 14.98 -26.05
C LEU A 169 66.50 16.02 -25.13
N ILE A 170 65.24 16.38 -25.40
CA ILE A 170 64.45 17.29 -24.57
C ILE A 170 63.28 16.51 -23.96
N MET A 171 63.12 16.59 -22.65
CA MET A 171 62.13 15.84 -21.89
C MET A 171 61.21 16.80 -21.15
N LEU A 172 59.92 16.78 -21.46
CA LEU A 172 58.91 17.66 -20.87
C LEU A 172 57.92 16.83 -20.06
N ASP A 173 57.96 16.93 -18.75
CA ASP A 173 57.11 16.17 -17.83
C ASP A 173 56.12 17.08 -17.11
N GLU A 174 54.91 16.56 -16.89
CA GLU A 174 53.81 17.24 -16.19
C GLU A 174 53.67 18.74 -16.51
N LEU A 175 53.50 19.11 -17.79
CA LEU A 175 53.30 20.52 -18.18
C LEU A 175 52.04 21.23 -17.62
N PRO A 176 50.89 20.57 -17.33
CA PRO A 176 49.67 21.28 -16.96
C PRO A 176 49.78 22.21 -15.73
N PRO A 177 50.39 21.82 -14.59
CA PRO A 177 50.58 22.72 -13.44
C PRO A 177 51.34 24.00 -13.78
N TYR A 178 52.37 23.92 -14.63
CA TYR A 178 53.12 25.11 -15.07
C TYR A 178 52.24 26.04 -15.90
N LEU A 179 51.47 25.48 -16.85
CA LEU A 179 50.59 26.26 -17.71
C LEU A 179 49.42 26.87 -16.94
N GLU A 180 48.90 26.17 -15.93
CA GLU A 180 47.89 26.69 -15.02
C GLU A 180 48.44 27.88 -14.22
N ASN A 181 49.61 27.75 -13.61
CA ASN A 181 50.27 28.86 -12.92
C ASN A 181 50.56 30.02 -13.89
N ALA A 182 51.09 29.73 -15.08
CA ALA A 182 51.37 30.72 -16.11
C ALA A 182 50.10 31.42 -16.64
N SER A 183 48.93 30.78 -16.57
CA SER A 183 47.66 31.40 -16.98
C SER A 183 47.22 32.52 -16.05
N THR A 184 47.72 32.53 -14.80
CA THR A 184 47.46 33.59 -13.83
C THR A 184 48.30 34.85 -14.06
N THR A 185 49.37 34.76 -14.88
CA THR A 185 50.28 35.87 -15.17
C THR A 185 49.92 36.53 -16.50
N VAL A 186 49.47 37.80 -16.44
CA VAL A 186 49.05 38.57 -17.63
C VAL A 186 50.27 39.17 -18.35
N ILE A 187 50.31 39.04 -19.69
CA ILE A 187 51.32 39.65 -20.56
C ILE A 187 50.63 40.28 -21.77
N GLY A 188 50.65 41.61 -21.88
CA GLY A 188 49.99 42.32 -22.96
C GLY A 188 48.49 42.01 -23.02
N SER A 189 47.99 41.56 -24.17
CA SER A 189 46.60 41.11 -24.37
C SER A 189 46.37 39.62 -24.11
N GLY A 190 47.40 38.88 -23.67
CA GLY A 190 47.34 37.45 -23.36
C GLY A 190 47.92 37.12 -21.99
N THR A 191 48.38 35.87 -21.82
CA THR A 191 48.97 35.38 -20.55
C THR A 191 50.34 34.74 -20.80
N LEU A 192 51.12 34.50 -19.74
CA LEU A 192 52.35 33.71 -19.81
C LEU A 192 52.09 32.30 -20.33
N ALA A 193 50.91 31.72 -20.06
CA ALA A 193 50.50 30.48 -20.68
C ALA A 193 50.43 30.60 -22.21
N THR A 194 49.86 31.69 -22.75
CA THR A 194 49.81 31.93 -24.21
C THR A 194 51.21 31.98 -24.83
N VAL A 195 52.15 32.69 -24.20
CA VAL A 195 53.55 32.79 -24.68
C VAL A 195 54.27 31.45 -24.57
N SER A 196 54.05 30.72 -23.47
CA SER A 196 54.65 29.40 -23.21
C SER A 196 54.17 28.37 -24.22
N THR A 197 52.86 28.30 -24.46
CA THR A 197 52.26 27.39 -25.44
C THR A 197 52.80 27.65 -26.85
N TYR A 198 52.85 28.91 -27.29
CA TYR A 198 53.44 29.26 -28.59
C TYR A 198 54.91 28.84 -28.69
N THR A 199 55.70 29.16 -27.66
CA THR A 199 57.13 28.84 -27.61
C THR A 199 57.38 27.34 -27.67
N LEU A 200 56.56 26.54 -26.98
CA LEU A 200 56.61 25.08 -27.01
C LEU A 200 56.17 24.51 -28.36
N SER A 201 55.16 25.08 -29.01
CA SER A 201 54.78 24.68 -30.37
C SER A 201 55.92 24.93 -31.35
N CYS A 202 56.60 26.09 -31.28
CA CYS A 202 57.77 26.37 -32.11
C CYS A 202 58.95 25.44 -31.81
N LEU A 203 59.14 25.03 -30.55
CA LEU A 203 60.15 24.05 -30.16
C LEU A 203 59.90 22.69 -30.85
N MET A 204 58.65 22.23 -30.84
CA MET A 204 58.25 20.97 -31.50
C MET A 204 58.44 21.04 -33.02
N SER A 205 58.07 22.15 -33.65
CA SER A 205 58.33 22.38 -35.08
C SER A 205 59.84 22.41 -35.39
N ALA A 206 60.66 23.02 -34.53
CA ALA A 206 62.11 23.03 -34.70
C ALA A 206 62.68 21.60 -34.64
N ALA A 207 62.17 20.75 -33.74
CA ALA A 207 62.61 19.37 -33.63
C ALA A 207 62.33 18.55 -34.89
N LEU A 208 61.26 18.83 -35.65
CA LEU A 208 60.99 18.15 -36.93
C LEU A 208 62.04 18.49 -37.99
N GLU A 209 62.47 19.76 -38.06
CA GLU A 209 63.46 20.24 -39.03
C GLU A 209 64.91 19.93 -38.64
N LEU A 210 65.16 19.46 -37.41
CA LEU A 210 66.49 19.12 -36.90
C LEU A 210 66.63 17.60 -36.76
N PRO A 211 67.44 16.94 -37.61
CA PRO A 211 67.44 15.48 -37.74
C PRO A 211 67.86 14.73 -36.47
N ARG A 212 68.57 15.39 -35.53
CA ARG A 212 69.10 14.80 -34.30
C ARG A 212 68.49 15.37 -33.01
N CYS A 213 67.31 16.00 -33.13
CA CYS A 213 66.55 16.49 -32.00
C CYS A 213 65.40 15.51 -31.68
N CYS A 214 65.35 15.03 -30.45
CA CYS A 214 64.32 14.15 -29.93
C CYS A 214 63.60 14.83 -28.76
N ILE A 215 62.27 14.94 -28.82
CA ILE A 215 61.45 15.49 -27.75
C ILE A 215 60.55 14.38 -27.20
N VAL A 216 60.58 14.17 -25.89
CA VAL A 216 59.66 13.27 -25.18
C VAL A 216 58.77 14.09 -24.25
N ILE A 217 57.45 13.95 -24.41
CA ILE A 217 56.46 14.72 -23.65
C ILE A 217 55.57 13.74 -22.89
N ALA A 218 55.44 13.97 -21.59
CA ALA A 218 54.50 13.25 -20.75
C ALA A 218 53.30 14.13 -20.37
N ASN A 219 52.11 13.50 -20.47
CA ASN A 219 50.87 13.91 -19.80
C ASN A 219 50.07 15.09 -20.40
N LEU A 220 49.30 14.80 -21.46
CA LEU A 220 48.28 15.72 -22.02
C LEU A 220 46.82 15.26 -21.80
N SER A 221 46.60 14.05 -21.31
CA SER A 221 45.27 13.45 -21.15
C SER A 221 44.76 13.53 -19.71
N GLY A 222 44.16 14.67 -19.36
CA GLY A 222 43.46 14.92 -18.09
C GLY A 222 42.29 15.89 -18.26
N SER A 223 41.33 15.84 -17.35
CA SER A 223 40.04 16.56 -17.36
C SER A 223 40.12 18.09 -17.13
N TYR A 224 41.26 18.73 -17.41
CA TYR A 224 41.51 20.13 -17.03
C TYR A 224 42.00 21.05 -18.18
N VAL A 225 41.24 22.15 -18.30
CA VAL A 225 41.47 23.53 -18.80
C VAL A 225 42.04 23.72 -20.23
N ALA A 226 41.39 24.60 -20.99
CA ALA A 226 41.52 24.82 -22.43
C ALA A 226 42.94 25.01 -23.02
N GLN A 227 43.97 25.31 -22.23
CA GLN A 227 45.34 25.57 -22.67
C GLN A 227 46.09 24.27 -23.06
N THR A 228 45.83 23.16 -22.35
CA THR A 228 46.38 21.84 -22.69
C THR A 228 45.87 21.36 -24.05
N LYS A 229 44.64 21.78 -24.41
CA LYS A 229 44.02 21.51 -25.70
C LYS A 229 44.82 22.11 -26.85
N VAL A 230 45.41 23.30 -26.68
CA VAL A 230 46.22 23.95 -27.72
C VAL A 230 47.52 23.18 -27.98
N ILE A 231 48.14 22.61 -26.93
CA ILE A 231 49.33 21.76 -27.08
C ILE A 231 48.97 20.42 -27.73
N ALA A 232 47.86 19.81 -27.30
CA ALA A 232 47.36 18.58 -27.90
C ALA A 232 46.93 18.79 -29.37
N GLU A 233 46.30 19.91 -29.70
CA GLU A 233 45.98 20.32 -31.07
C GLU A 233 47.26 20.58 -31.88
N ALA A 234 48.29 21.23 -31.31
CA ALA A 234 49.58 21.38 -31.97
C ALA A 234 50.22 20.01 -32.27
N ILE A 235 50.22 19.06 -31.31
CA ILE A 235 50.73 17.70 -31.52
C ILE A 235 49.90 16.94 -32.55
N SER A 236 48.57 17.04 -32.51
CA SER A 236 47.67 16.45 -33.50
C SER A 236 47.87 17.05 -34.90
N ASN A 237 48.08 18.37 -35.00
CA ASN A 237 48.38 19.04 -36.26
C ASN A 237 49.75 18.60 -36.78
N LEU A 238 50.75 18.45 -35.90
CA LEU A 238 52.06 17.88 -36.26
C LEU A 238 51.94 16.42 -36.75
N GLN A 239 51.06 15.61 -36.13
CA GLN A 239 50.76 14.24 -36.59
C GLN A 239 50.08 14.23 -37.97
N GLN A 240 49.23 15.22 -38.28
CA GLN A 240 48.52 15.32 -39.54
C GLN A 240 49.38 15.91 -40.68
N GLU A 241 50.16 16.96 -40.42
CA GLU A 241 51.04 17.61 -41.41
C GLU A 241 52.22 16.71 -41.82
N ALA A 242 52.68 15.86 -40.92
CA ALA A 242 53.74 14.91 -41.17
C ALA A 242 53.27 13.50 -40.80
N SER A 243 52.69 12.78 -41.78
CA SER A 243 52.03 11.46 -41.62
C SER A 243 52.84 10.32 -40.96
N ARG A 244 54.04 10.55 -40.39
CA ARG A 244 54.87 9.56 -39.66
C ARG A 244 55.78 10.11 -38.55
N GLN A 245 55.72 11.40 -38.17
CA GLN A 245 56.80 12.03 -37.38
C GLN A 245 56.54 12.19 -35.87
N ALA A 246 55.33 11.86 -35.40
CA ALA A 246 54.99 11.77 -33.99
C ALA A 246 54.30 10.45 -33.69
N SER A 247 54.72 9.73 -32.64
CA SER A 247 54.05 8.50 -32.20
C SER A 247 53.80 8.46 -30.70
N THR A 248 52.68 7.81 -30.39
CA THR A 248 52.19 7.62 -29.03
C THR A 248 52.71 6.30 -28.49
N ILE A 249 53.37 6.35 -27.34
CA ILE A 249 53.89 5.14 -26.68
C ILE A 249 53.10 4.88 -25.40
N THR A 250 52.57 3.66 -25.31
CA THR A 250 51.88 3.18 -24.12
C THR A 250 52.89 2.46 -23.22
N PRO A 251 53.14 2.92 -21.98
CA PRO A 251 54.23 2.42 -21.13
C PRO A 251 54.23 0.91 -20.81
N VAL A 252 53.05 0.32 -20.59
CA VAL A 252 52.86 -1.08 -20.21
C VAL A 252 51.58 -1.59 -20.87
N GLN A 253 51.62 -2.79 -21.45
CA GLN A 253 50.45 -3.44 -22.03
C GLN A 253 49.68 -4.22 -20.95
N LEU A 254 48.47 -3.75 -20.64
CA LEU A 254 47.66 -4.29 -19.52
C LEU A 254 47.01 -5.65 -19.79
N ALA A 255 46.95 -6.07 -21.05
CA ALA A 255 46.43 -7.39 -21.44
C ALA A 255 47.52 -8.46 -21.53
N GLY A 256 48.80 -8.09 -21.37
CA GLY A 256 49.94 -8.99 -21.53
C GLY A 256 50.53 -9.47 -20.20
N ASN A 257 51.48 -10.39 -20.29
CA ASN A 257 52.19 -10.97 -19.14
C ASN A 257 53.24 -10.03 -18.50
N GLU A 258 53.44 -8.82 -19.04
CA GLU A 258 54.47 -7.86 -18.60
C GLU A 258 54.36 -7.51 -17.11
N ILE A 259 53.14 -7.52 -16.57
CA ILE A 259 52.89 -7.16 -15.17
C ILE A 259 53.49 -8.21 -14.23
N TYR A 260 53.41 -9.48 -14.58
CA TYR A 260 54.04 -10.54 -13.80
C TYR A 260 55.55 -10.41 -13.83
N GLU A 261 56.15 -10.09 -14.98
CA GLU A 261 57.60 -9.87 -15.09
C GLU A 261 58.07 -8.66 -14.27
N ILE A 262 57.28 -7.57 -14.23
CA ILE A 262 57.56 -6.42 -13.36
C ILE A 262 57.51 -6.84 -11.89
N LEU A 263 56.49 -7.58 -11.48
CA LEU A 263 56.33 -8.07 -10.10
C LEU A 263 57.48 -9.00 -9.70
N LYS A 264 57.84 -9.95 -10.58
CA LYS A 264 58.98 -10.86 -10.39
C LYS A 264 60.27 -10.07 -10.19
N LYS A 265 60.59 -9.15 -11.12
CA LYS A 265 61.84 -8.37 -11.09
C LYS A 265 61.99 -7.49 -9.84
N ARG A 266 60.87 -6.95 -9.32
CA ARG A 266 60.89 -6.03 -8.17
C ARG A 266 60.77 -6.72 -6.81
N LEU A 267 59.93 -7.75 -6.70
CA LEU A 267 59.57 -8.35 -5.41
C LEU A 267 60.28 -9.68 -5.13
N ILE A 268 60.95 -10.28 -6.12
CA ILE A 268 61.61 -11.58 -6.00
C ILE A 268 63.08 -11.41 -6.41
N LEU A 269 64.00 -11.82 -5.53
CA LEU A 269 65.44 -11.78 -5.78
C LEU A 269 65.89 -12.97 -6.62
N GLU A 270 65.39 -14.17 -6.30
CA GLU A 270 65.76 -15.41 -6.98
C GLU A 270 64.52 -16.25 -7.27
N LEU A 271 64.40 -16.72 -8.52
CA LEU A 271 63.39 -17.67 -8.99
C LEU A 271 64.03 -19.06 -9.15
N PRO A 272 63.23 -20.14 -9.04
CA PRO A 272 63.71 -21.48 -9.30
C PRO A 272 63.97 -21.72 -10.79
N ASP A 273 64.58 -22.86 -11.11
CA ASP A 273 64.78 -23.30 -12.49
C ASP A 273 63.46 -23.69 -13.18
N GLU A 274 63.45 -23.64 -14.51
CA GLU A 274 62.24 -23.97 -15.31
C GLU A 274 61.74 -25.39 -15.06
N SER A 275 62.63 -26.32 -14.67
CA SER A 275 62.25 -27.71 -14.38
C SER A 275 61.29 -27.80 -13.20
N LEU A 276 61.54 -27.05 -12.11
CA LEU A 276 60.66 -27.02 -10.95
C LEU A 276 59.33 -26.32 -11.26
N ILE A 277 59.38 -25.23 -12.04
CA ILE A 277 58.17 -24.49 -12.47
C ILE A 277 57.26 -25.42 -13.28
N ASN A 278 57.83 -26.23 -14.18
CA ASN A 278 57.08 -27.21 -14.97
C ASN A 278 56.38 -28.26 -14.10
N VAL A 279 57.06 -28.78 -13.08
CA VAL A 279 56.46 -29.75 -12.14
C VAL A 279 55.27 -29.14 -11.39
N VAL A 280 55.38 -27.88 -10.95
CA VAL A 280 54.26 -27.18 -10.29
C VAL A 280 53.10 -26.97 -11.26
N ALA A 281 53.38 -26.53 -12.49
CA ALA A 281 52.38 -26.30 -13.52
C ALA A 281 51.59 -27.58 -13.88
N GLU A 282 52.28 -28.72 -14.00
CA GLU A 282 51.67 -30.01 -14.29
C GLU A 282 50.79 -30.50 -13.13
N GLU A 283 51.24 -30.36 -11.88
CA GLU A 283 50.45 -30.76 -10.70
C GLU A 283 49.15 -29.93 -10.60
N TYR A 284 49.22 -28.62 -10.79
CA TYR A 284 48.01 -27.78 -10.79
C TYR A 284 47.06 -28.12 -11.92
N ALA A 285 47.57 -28.38 -13.13
CA ALA A 285 46.73 -28.85 -14.23
C ALA A 285 46.00 -30.16 -13.85
N GLN A 286 46.67 -31.09 -13.16
CA GLN A 286 46.03 -32.31 -12.65
C GLN A 286 44.96 -32.02 -11.58
N ARG A 287 45.14 -31.01 -10.71
CA ARG A 287 44.10 -30.61 -9.73
C ARG A 287 42.88 -30.01 -10.39
N ILE A 288 43.07 -29.17 -11.40
CA ILE A 288 41.97 -28.64 -12.22
C ILE A 288 41.23 -29.79 -12.93
N LYS A 289 41.97 -30.78 -13.46
CA LYS A 289 41.37 -31.99 -14.03
C LYS A 289 40.51 -32.74 -13.00
N ALA A 290 41.02 -32.95 -11.79
CA ALA A 290 40.30 -33.65 -10.73
C ALA A 290 39.00 -32.91 -10.34
N ALA A 291 39.02 -31.57 -10.32
CA ALA A 291 37.82 -30.76 -10.10
C ALA A 291 36.80 -30.90 -11.25
N ALA A 292 37.27 -30.97 -12.50
CA ALA A 292 36.42 -31.20 -13.66
C ALA A 292 35.80 -32.61 -13.65
N ASP A 293 36.60 -33.63 -13.37
CA ASP A 293 36.14 -35.04 -13.25
C ASP A 293 35.12 -35.21 -12.11
N GLY A 294 35.21 -34.39 -11.05
CA GLY A 294 34.23 -34.29 -9.96
C GLY A 294 32.94 -33.53 -10.30
N GLY A 295 32.82 -32.97 -11.51
CA GLY A 295 31.63 -32.24 -11.97
C GLY A 295 31.52 -30.79 -11.47
N TYR A 296 32.59 -30.24 -10.87
CA TYR A 296 32.58 -28.88 -10.32
C TYR A 296 32.83 -27.79 -11.37
N ILE A 297 33.62 -28.08 -12.40
CA ILE A 297 34.01 -27.13 -13.44
C ILE A 297 33.91 -27.74 -14.84
N VAL A 298 33.79 -26.90 -15.86
CA VAL A 298 33.84 -27.32 -17.27
C VAL A 298 35.31 -27.55 -17.68
N ALA A 299 35.58 -28.59 -18.47
CA ALA A 299 36.94 -29.00 -18.81
C ALA A 299 37.71 -27.91 -19.61
N THR A 300 38.71 -27.31 -18.97
CA THR A 300 39.73 -26.46 -19.62
C THR A 300 40.88 -27.32 -20.15
N SER A 301 41.56 -26.89 -21.22
CA SER A 301 42.75 -27.59 -21.70
C SER A 301 43.86 -27.56 -20.64
N LEU A 302 44.29 -28.76 -20.20
CA LEU A 302 45.36 -28.93 -19.21
C LEU A 302 46.67 -28.26 -19.65
N GLU A 303 46.96 -28.32 -20.96
CA GLU A 303 48.14 -27.70 -21.54
C GLU A 303 48.08 -26.18 -21.45
N GLN A 304 46.89 -25.59 -21.65
CA GLN A 304 46.68 -24.15 -21.47
C GLN A 304 46.83 -23.72 -20.01
N VAL A 305 46.30 -24.51 -19.07
CA VAL A 305 46.46 -24.26 -17.63
C VAL A 305 47.94 -24.29 -17.23
N ALA A 306 48.65 -25.35 -17.61
CA ALA A 306 50.07 -25.48 -17.32
C ALA A 306 50.88 -24.33 -17.94
N GLN A 307 50.57 -23.94 -19.18
CA GLN A 307 51.24 -22.82 -19.85
C GLN A 307 51.01 -21.48 -19.14
N GLN A 308 49.77 -21.19 -18.73
CA GLN A 308 49.46 -19.98 -17.96
C GLN A 308 50.22 -19.94 -16.63
N ILE A 309 50.37 -21.08 -15.96
CA ILE A 309 51.12 -21.15 -14.71
C ILE A 309 52.61 -20.88 -14.94
N ARG A 310 53.22 -21.46 -15.99
CA ARG A 310 54.63 -21.19 -16.33
C ARG A 310 54.88 -19.69 -16.53
N GLU A 311 53.97 -19.02 -17.22
CA GLU A 311 54.08 -17.59 -17.52
C GLU A 311 53.88 -16.70 -16.28
N THR A 312 53.05 -17.14 -15.33
CA THR A 312 52.66 -16.32 -14.17
C THR A 312 53.41 -16.66 -12.88
N TYR A 313 54.13 -17.79 -12.83
CA TYR A 313 54.85 -18.26 -11.65
C TYR A 313 55.75 -17.17 -11.04
N PRO A 314 55.72 -16.94 -9.70
CA PRO A 314 55.02 -17.74 -8.70
C PRO A 314 53.58 -17.30 -8.39
N PHE A 315 53.01 -16.38 -9.17
CA PHE A 315 51.64 -15.90 -8.95
C PHE A 315 50.61 -16.83 -9.61
N HIS A 316 49.44 -16.95 -8.99
CA HIS A 316 48.34 -17.74 -9.54
C HIS A 316 47.75 -17.04 -10.79
N PRO A 317 47.39 -17.77 -11.87
CA PRO A 317 46.88 -17.16 -13.10
C PRO A 317 45.64 -16.28 -12.92
N SER A 318 44.81 -16.55 -11.93
CA SER A 318 43.62 -15.74 -11.61
C SER A 318 43.96 -14.31 -11.17
N PHE A 319 45.20 -14.05 -10.77
CA PHE A 319 45.68 -12.72 -10.40
C PHE A 319 45.50 -11.70 -11.52
N LYS A 320 45.52 -12.13 -12.80
CA LYS A 320 45.26 -11.26 -13.97
C LYS A 320 43.90 -10.57 -13.89
N HIS A 321 42.90 -11.24 -13.32
CA HIS A 321 41.56 -10.69 -13.18
C HIS A 321 41.58 -9.52 -12.20
N LEU A 322 42.27 -9.67 -11.06
CA LEU A 322 42.44 -8.60 -10.07
C LEU A 322 43.18 -7.40 -10.68
N VAL A 323 44.24 -7.65 -11.45
CA VAL A 323 44.99 -6.59 -12.15
C VAL A 323 44.12 -5.77 -13.09
N ALA A 324 43.20 -6.42 -13.82
CA ALA A 324 42.24 -5.73 -14.67
C ALA A 324 41.28 -4.84 -13.86
N LEU A 325 40.89 -5.25 -12.64
CA LEU A 325 40.02 -4.45 -11.77
C LEU A 325 40.69 -3.14 -11.31
N PHE A 326 41.97 -3.17 -10.98
CA PHE A 326 42.74 -1.97 -10.59
C PHE A 326 42.90 -0.96 -11.73
N LYS A 327 42.73 -1.38 -12.99
CA LYS A 327 42.74 -0.50 -14.16
C LYS A 327 41.56 0.47 -14.19
N GLU A 328 40.41 0.02 -13.72
CA GLU A 328 39.13 0.71 -13.91
C GLU A 328 38.73 1.57 -12.70
N ASN A 329 39.41 1.41 -11.56
CA ASN A 329 39.12 2.16 -10.34
C ASN A 329 39.79 3.56 -10.36
N GLU A 330 38.98 4.62 -10.48
CA GLU A 330 39.41 6.02 -10.53
C GLU A 330 40.21 6.48 -9.30
N GLY A 331 39.91 5.92 -8.12
CA GLY A 331 40.63 6.22 -6.88
C GLY A 331 42.02 5.57 -6.78
N PHE A 332 42.35 4.65 -7.69
CA PHE A 332 43.55 3.79 -7.57
C PHE A 332 44.28 3.54 -8.90
N ARG A 333 44.33 4.55 -9.79
CA ARG A 333 44.97 4.48 -11.11
C ARG A 333 46.50 4.48 -11.09
N GLN A 334 47.19 3.64 -10.31
CA GLN A 334 48.66 3.55 -10.32
C GLN A 334 49.17 2.10 -10.29
N THR A 335 50.22 1.81 -11.09
CA THR A 335 51.06 0.59 -10.97
C THR A 335 51.61 0.39 -9.56
N ARG A 336 51.75 1.49 -8.80
CA ARG A 336 52.09 1.57 -7.37
C ARG A 336 51.13 0.80 -6.46
N GLY A 337 49.82 0.95 -6.65
CA GLY A 337 48.83 0.26 -5.82
C GLY A 337 48.88 -1.25 -6.00
N LEU A 338 49.06 -1.71 -7.23
CA LEU A 338 49.23 -3.13 -7.54
C LEU A 338 50.52 -3.70 -6.93
N MET A 339 51.65 -2.99 -7.04
CA MET A 339 52.92 -3.40 -6.42
C MET A 339 52.78 -3.55 -4.90
N GLN A 340 52.11 -2.59 -4.25
CA GLN A 340 51.90 -2.59 -2.81
C GLN A 340 50.97 -3.75 -2.38
N PHE A 341 49.89 -3.98 -3.12
CA PHE A 341 49.01 -5.13 -2.89
C PHE A 341 49.74 -6.47 -3.05
N ALA A 342 50.51 -6.63 -4.13
CA ALA A 342 51.30 -7.84 -4.37
C ALA A 342 52.38 -8.05 -3.29
N ALA A 343 53.02 -6.99 -2.81
CA ALA A 343 53.96 -7.05 -1.69
C ALA A 343 53.28 -7.52 -0.39
N ARG A 344 52.07 -7.02 -0.09
CA ARG A 344 51.26 -7.47 1.06
C ARG A 344 50.80 -8.92 0.93
N LEU A 345 50.50 -9.35 -0.29
CA LEU A 345 50.17 -10.74 -0.57
C LEU A 345 51.38 -11.66 -0.36
N LEU A 346 52.56 -11.30 -0.88
CA LEU A 346 53.79 -12.06 -0.65
C LEU A 346 54.18 -12.07 0.83
N LYS A 347 54.02 -10.94 1.55
CA LYS A 347 54.19 -10.89 3.01
C LYS A 347 53.26 -11.88 3.70
N SER A 348 51.99 -11.94 3.31
CA SER A 348 51.01 -12.86 3.89
C SER A 348 51.43 -14.33 3.71
N VAL A 349 51.99 -14.68 2.55
CA VAL A 349 52.53 -16.02 2.27
C VAL A 349 53.81 -16.30 3.07
N ASP A 350 54.71 -15.32 3.17
CA ASP A 350 55.97 -15.47 3.91
C ASP A 350 55.75 -15.62 5.42
N ASP A 351 54.77 -14.88 5.97
CA ASP A 351 54.38 -14.94 7.39
C ASP A 351 53.39 -16.05 7.73
N ARG A 352 52.98 -16.85 6.73
CA ARG A 352 52.12 -18.01 6.94
C ARG A 352 52.89 -19.08 7.72
N GLU A 353 52.23 -19.63 8.75
CA GLU A 353 52.82 -20.67 9.61
C GLU A 353 52.88 -22.02 8.89
N THR A 354 51.83 -22.36 8.13
CA THR A 354 51.78 -23.54 7.30
C THR A 354 52.45 -23.29 5.95
N ASP A 355 53.46 -24.09 5.63
CA ASP A 355 54.17 -24.02 4.35
C ASP A 355 53.48 -24.90 3.30
N ASP A 356 52.38 -24.39 2.72
CA ASP A 356 51.48 -25.11 1.80
C ASP A 356 51.17 -24.34 0.50
N VAL A 357 51.83 -23.21 0.27
CA VAL A 357 51.53 -22.32 -0.87
C VAL A 357 52.48 -22.59 -2.05
N PHE A 358 51.93 -23.09 -3.16
CA PHE A 358 52.68 -23.38 -4.39
C PHE A 358 52.52 -22.32 -5.48
N LEU A 359 51.40 -21.60 -5.47
CA LEU A 359 51.14 -20.41 -6.27
C LEU A 359 50.47 -19.34 -5.40
N VAL A 360 50.94 -18.09 -5.54
CA VAL A 360 50.48 -16.96 -4.75
C VAL A 360 49.25 -16.33 -5.42
N GLY A 361 48.08 -16.54 -4.83
CA GLY A 361 46.80 -15.91 -5.22
C GLY A 361 46.12 -15.15 -4.07
N ALA A 362 45.10 -14.33 -4.38
CA ALA A 362 44.46 -13.45 -3.39
C ALA A 362 43.78 -14.16 -2.22
N GLN A 363 43.46 -15.45 -2.36
CA GLN A 363 42.97 -16.28 -1.25
C GLN A 363 43.95 -16.36 -0.08
N HIS A 364 45.25 -16.08 -0.31
CA HIS A 364 46.28 -16.12 0.74
C HIS A 364 46.48 -14.78 1.45
N LEU A 365 45.62 -13.78 1.23
CA LEU A 365 45.66 -12.53 2.00
C LEU A 365 45.39 -12.82 3.47
N ARG A 366 46.35 -12.51 4.34
CA ARG A 366 46.19 -12.64 5.79
C ARG A 366 45.53 -11.38 6.35
N LEU A 367 44.21 -11.33 6.30
CA LEU A 367 43.42 -10.14 6.67
C LEU A 367 43.45 -9.80 8.17
N ASN A 368 43.99 -10.68 9.02
CA ASN A 368 44.29 -10.37 10.43
C ASN A 368 45.63 -9.64 10.63
N ASP A 369 46.47 -9.52 9.60
CA ASP A 369 47.65 -8.64 9.67
C ASP A 369 47.22 -7.19 9.42
N ASP A 370 47.50 -6.29 10.37
CA ASP A 370 47.09 -4.89 10.28
C ASP A 370 47.57 -4.18 9.01
N ALA A 371 48.78 -4.49 8.53
CA ALA A 371 49.32 -3.85 7.33
C ALA A 371 48.65 -4.36 6.04
N VAL A 372 48.18 -5.61 6.04
CA VAL A 372 47.35 -6.18 4.95
C VAL A 372 45.94 -5.62 5.02
N ARG A 373 45.33 -5.62 6.21
CA ARG A 373 43.98 -5.11 6.48
C ARG A 373 43.84 -3.64 6.12
N GLU A 374 44.81 -2.80 6.50
CA GLU A 374 44.85 -1.38 6.15
C GLU A 374 44.97 -1.19 4.63
N GLU A 375 45.78 -1.99 3.95
CA GLU A 375 45.93 -1.92 2.50
C GLU A 375 44.64 -2.30 1.77
N VAL A 376 44.04 -3.44 2.12
CA VAL A 376 42.75 -3.88 1.58
C VAL A 376 41.66 -2.86 1.90
N GLY A 377 41.66 -2.31 3.11
CA GLY A 377 40.75 -1.26 3.54
C GLY A 377 40.98 0.11 2.88
N ARG A 378 42.16 0.38 2.29
CA ARG A 378 42.39 1.54 1.42
C ARG A 378 41.79 1.32 0.04
N ILE A 379 41.90 0.11 -0.48
CA ILE A 379 41.40 -0.27 -1.82
C ILE A 379 39.86 -0.29 -1.83
N ALA A 380 39.25 -0.92 -0.83
CA ALA A 380 37.81 -1.12 -0.74
C ALA A 380 37.26 -0.64 0.61
N ASN A 381 37.36 0.66 0.86
CA ASN A 381 36.96 1.27 2.14
C ASN A 381 35.51 0.92 2.54
N SER A 382 34.60 0.80 1.58
CA SER A 382 33.21 0.44 1.86
C SER A 382 32.98 -1.02 2.23
N LEU A 383 33.93 -1.91 1.95
CA LEU A 383 33.85 -3.34 2.29
C LEU A 383 34.48 -3.68 3.65
N ARG A 384 34.97 -2.68 4.40
CA ARG A 384 35.53 -2.89 5.75
C ARG A 384 34.58 -3.62 6.72
N PRO A 385 33.27 -3.29 6.77
CA PRO A 385 32.34 -4.02 7.64
C PRO A 385 32.26 -5.51 7.30
N ALA A 386 32.22 -5.84 6.01
CA ALA A 386 32.21 -7.22 5.53
C ALA A 386 33.52 -7.94 5.86
N MET A 387 34.66 -7.27 5.67
CA MET A 387 35.96 -7.83 6.00
C MET A 387 36.08 -8.20 7.48
N ALA A 388 35.68 -7.30 8.38
CA ALA A 388 35.73 -7.54 9.81
C ALA A 388 34.72 -8.61 10.26
N HIS A 389 33.45 -8.46 9.88
CA HIS A 389 32.41 -9.35 10.41
C HIS A 389 32.43 -10.74 9.76
N ASP A 390 32.57 -10.82 8.44
CA ASP A 390 32.38 -12.09 7.73
C ASP A 390 33.67 -12.86 7.47
N ILE A 391 34.83 -12.19 7.40
CA ILE A 391 36.05 -12.80 6.83
C ILE A 391 37.19 -12.94 7.84
N ALA A 392 37.53 -11.90 8.60
CA ALA A 392 38.67 -11.93 9.51
C ALA A 392 38.56 -10.90 10.65
N ASP A 393 38.48 -11.39 11.89
CA ASP A 393 38.50 -10.59 13.13
C ASP A 393 39.11 -11.40 14.28
N ASP A 394 40.36 -11.82 14.10
CA ASP A 394 41.18 -12.49 15.12
C ASP A 394 40.47 -13.68 15.83
N GLY A 395 39.71 -14.45 15.04
CA GLY A 395 38.97 -15.64 15.45
C GLY A 395 37.48 -15.43 15.72
N GLN A 396 36.95 -14.21 15.55
CA GLN A 396 35.55 -13.86 15.83
C GLN A 396 34.69 -13.69 14.56
N SER A 397 35.29 -13.72 13.37
CA SER A 397 34.54 -13.58 12.14
C SER A 397 33.82 -14.89 11.73
N ILE A 398 32.77 -14.76 10.92
CA ILE A 398 31.99 -15.92 10.43
C ILE A 398 32.88 -16.94 9.71
N ALA A 399 33.80 -16.51 8.85
CA ALA A 399 34.71 -17.41 8.15
C ALA A 399 35.62 -18.17 9.12
N GLU A 400 36.17 -17.50 10.13
CA GLU A 400 37.03 -18.14 11.13
C GLU A 400 36.26 -19.14 12.01
N GLU A 401 35.02 -18.83 12.38
CA GLU A 401 34.14 -19.77 13.10
C GLU A 401 33.81 -21.00 12.25
N ILE A 402 33.52 -20.82 10.96
CA ILE A 402 33.28 -21.92 10.02
C ILE A 402 34.54 -22.79 9.92
N ASP A 403 35.71 -22.18 9.77
CA ASP A 403 37.00 -22.83 9.64
C ASP A 403 37.37 -23.62 10.91
N ALA A 404 37.16 -23.04 12.10
CA ALA A 404 37.36 -23.73 13.38
C ALA A 404 36.48 -24.98 13.50
N ASN A 405 35.25 -24.93 12.99
CA ASN A 405 34.33 -26.07 12.97
C ASN A 405 34.68 -27.12 11.91
N LEU A 406 35.28 -26.72 10.79
CA LEU A 406 35.69 -27.62 9.70
C LEU A 406 37.09 -28.20 9.89
N GLY A 407 37.93 -27.58 10.72
CA GLY A 407 39.34 -27.92 10.86
C GLY A 407 40.17 -27.59 9.61
N SER A 408 39.80 -26.54 8.88
CA SER A 408 40.48 -26.05 7.68
C SER A 408 40.56 -24.52 7.69
N ASP A 409 41.13 -23.89 6.66
CA ASP A 409 41.13 -22.43 6.44
C ASP A 409 40.35 -22.06 5.16
N ALA A 410 39.44 -22.95 4.73
CA ALA A 410 38.77 -22.86 3.44
C ALA A 410 37.80 -21.68 3.35
N ALA A 411 37.08 -21.36 4.43
CA ALA A 411 36.15 -20.24 4.46
C ALA A 411 36.87 -18.90 4.43
N GLN A 412 37.98 -18.73 5.14
CA GLN A 412 38.82 -17.54 5.02
C GLN A 412 39.38 -17.37 3.61
N GLN A 413 39.84 -18.45 2.97
CA GLN A 413 40.34 -18.40 1.60
C GLN A 413 39.24 -18.04 0.58
N VAL A 414 38.05 -18.63 0.72
CA VAL A 414 36.86 -18.27 -0.10
C VAL A 414 36.48 -16.81 0.13
N GLY A 415 36.43 -16.37 1.39
CA GLY A 415 36.09 -15.00 1.77
C GLY A 415 37.09 -13.98 1.21
N ALA A 416 38.39 -14.22 1.36
CA ALA A 416 39.45 -13.36 0.83
C ALA A 416 39.42 -13.29 -0.72
N LEU A 417 39.17 -14.41 -1.40
CA LEU A 417 39.02 -14.43 -2.85
C LEU A 417 37.80 -13.63 -3.31
N LEU A 418 36.65 -13.81 -2.65
CA LEU A 418 35.40 -13.09 -2.97
C LEU A 418 35.51 -11.60 -2.63
N LEU A 419 36.19 -11.24 -1.55
CA LEU A 419 36.47 -9.85 -1.21
C LEU A 419 37.30 -9.19 -2.32
N ALA A 420 38.38 -9.84 -2.75
CA ALA A 420 39.25 -9.32 -3.80
C ALA A 420 38.54 -9.21 -5.15
N SER A 421 37.68 -10.18 -5.51
CA SER A 421 36.88 -10.11 -6.74
C SER A 421 35.80 -9.02 -6.71
N SER A 422 35.42 -8.55 -5.52
CA SER A 422 34.40 -7.52 -5.30
C SER A 422 34.95 -6.09 -5.33
N PHE A 423 36.24 -5.89 -5.57
CA PHE A 423 36.85 -4.56 -5.65
C PHE A 423 36.42 -3.74 -6.88
N SER A 424 35.97 -4.37 -7.95
CA SER A 424 35.49 -3.65 -9.14
C SER A 424 33.99 -3.44 -9.11
N ARG A 425 33.56 -2.18 -9.18
CA ARG A 425 32.18 -1.77 -9.51
C ARG A 425 32.14 -1.14 -10.91
N ALA A 426 32.80 -1.74 -11.89
CA ALA A 426 32.73 -1.22 -13.26
C ALA A 426 31.27 -1.15 -13.71
N VAL A 427 30.83 0.04 -14.12
CA VAL A 427 29.52 0.26 -14.69
C VAL A 427 29.37 -0.65 -15.92
N GLY A 428 28.64 -1.75 -15.78
CA GLY A 428 28.38 -2.74 -16.84
C GLY A 428 29.24 -4.02 -16.83
N GLY A 429 30.16 -4.21 -15.87
CA GLY A 429 30.88 -5.47 -15.67
C GLY A 429 30.17 -6.39 -14.67
N ARG A 430 30.07 -7.70 -14.94
CA ARG A 430 29.47 -8.67 -14.01
C ARG A 430 30.37 -8.84 -12.77
N ILE A 431 29.94 -8.32 -11.63
CA ILE A 431 30.65 -8.39 -10.34
C ILE A 431 30.59 -9.81 -9.78
N GLY A 432 31.66 -10.25 -9.10
CA GLY A 432 31.69 -11.55 -8.40
C GLY A 432 32.14 -12.74 -9.24
N LEU A 433 32.13 -13.91 -8.60
CA LEU A 433 32.59 -15.19 -9.16
C LEU A 433 31.48 -16.24 -9.06
N THR A 434 31.38 -17.09 -10.07
CA THR A 434 30.54 -18.29 -10.01
C THR A 434 31.16 -19.35 -9.09
N GLU A 435 30.36 -20.30 -8.61
CA GLU A 435 30.87 -21.44 -7.81
C GLU A 435 32.01 -22.18 -8.54
N ALA A 436 31.87 -22.40 -9.85
CA ALA A 436 32.88 -23.02 -10.68
C ALA A 436 34.19 -22.22 -10.71
N GLU A 437 34.13 -20.89 -10.90
CA GLU A 437 35.31 -20.02 -10.87
C GLU A 437 35.99 -20.00 -9.49
N ILE A 438 35.21 -20.02 -8.40
CA ILE A 438 35.74 -20.08 -7.03
C ILE A 438 36.52 -21.38 -6.82
N ILE A 439 35.94 -22.53 -7.19
CA ILE A 439 36.59 -23.84 -7.06
C ILE A 439 37.84 -23.93 -7.95
N GLU A 440 37.77 -23.41 -9.17
CA GLU A 440 38.91 -23.38 -10.09
C GLU A 440 40.09 -22.59 -9.50
N PHE A 441 39.82 -21.42 -8.91
CA PHE A 441 40.87 -20.53 -8.38
C PHE A 441 41.45 -21.00 -7.03
N LEU A 442 40.71 -21.82 -6.28
CA LEU A 442 41.13 -22.38 -5.00
C LEU A 442 41.72 -23.78 -5.14
N ALA A 443 41.61 -24.41 -6.31
CA ALA A 443 42.24 -25.70 -6.59
C ALA A 443 43.75 -25.62 -6.38
N ALA A 444 44.27 -26.40 -5.43
CA ALA A 444 45.67 -26.39 -5.07
C ALA A 444 46.18 -27.81 -4.77
N PRO A 445 47.50 -28.07 -4.91
CA PRO A 445 48.10 -29.30 -4.46
C PRO A 445 47.81 -29.54 -2.98
N ASN A 446 47.56 -30.80 -2.62
CA ASN A 446 47.19 -31.27 -1.28
C ASN A 446 45.86 -30.73 -0.69
N ARG A 447 45.04 -30.05 -1.50
CA ARG A 447 43.69 -29.56 -1.13
C ARG A 447 42.61 -30.31 -1.90
N LYS A 448 41.39 -30.41 -1.34
CA LYS A 448 40.25 -31.08 -1.98
C LYS A 448 39.18 -30.07 -2.34
N SER A 449 38.65 -30.09 -3.57
CA SER A 449 37.62 -29.14 -4.03
C SER A 449 36.37 -29.09 -3.12
N ASP A 450 35.96 -30.23 -2.57
CA ASP A 450 34.78 -30.37 -1.68
C ASP A 450 34.85 -29.45 -0.45
N GLU A 451 36.05 -29.18 0.08
CA GLU A 451 36.19 -28.36 1.29
C GLU A 451 35.81 -26.90 1.02
N PHE A 452 36.16 -26.38 -0.16
CA PHE A 452 35.84 -25.01 -0.57
C PHE A 452 34.36 -24.87 -0.92
N LYS A 453 33.75 -25.91 -1.52
CA LYS A 453 32.31 -25.95 -1.74
C LYS A 453 31.54 -25.91 -0.42
N THR A 454 31.90 -26.77 0.53
CA THR A 454 31.29 -26.82 1.87
C THR A 454 31.44 -25.48 2.59
N ALA A 455 32.62 -24.86 2.49
CA ALA A 455 32.88 -23.54 3.07
C ALA A 455 32.01 -22.45 2.43
N LEU A 456 31.87 -22.44 1.10
CA LEU A 456 30.99 -21.52 0.38
C LEU A 456 29.53 -21.68 0.79
N GLU A 457 29.03 -22.92 0.90
CA GLU A 457 27.65 -23.20 1.35
C GLU A 457 27.39 -22.64 2.76
N LYS A 458 28.31 -22.90 3.72
CA LYS A 458 28.18 -22.35 5.08
C LYS A 458 28.28 -20.83 5.11
N LEU A 459 29.18 -20.23 4.33
CA LEU A 459 29.27 -18.77 4.20
C LEU A 459 27.97 -18.19 3.65
N ARG A 460 27.32 -18.83 2.67
CA ARG A 460 26.02 -18.38 2.14
C ARG A 460 24.91 -18.38 3.20
N GLU A 461 24.96 -19.31 4.14
CA GLU A 461 23.98 -19.40 5.23
C GLU A 461 24.24 -18.36 6.32
N GLN A 462 25.51 -18.07 6.62
CA GLN A 462 25.89 -17.35 7.84
C GLN A 462 26.35 -15.91 7.61
N ALA A 463 27.03 -15.63 6.49
CA ALA A 463 27.63 -14.33 6.21
C ALA A 463 26.58 -13.22 6.05
N TRP A 464 26.94 -12.00 6.47
CA TRP A 464 26.04 -10.85 6.45
C TRP A 464 26.13 -10.06 5.15
N TYR A 465 27.29 -10.05 4.51
CA TYR A 465 27.63 -9.19 3.39
C TYR A 465 27.91 -9.96 2.10
N LEU A 466 27.71 -11.29 2.11
CA LEU A 466 27.74 -12.12 0.91
C LEU A 466 26.40 -12.02 0.16
N HIS A 467 26.46 -11.63 -1.10
CA HIS A 467 25.33 -11.51 -2.02
C HIS A 467 25.50 -12.45 -3.20
N ARG A 468 24.38 -12.75 -3.86
CA ARG A 468 24.33 -13.53 -5.09
C ARG A 468 23.48 -12.79 -6.12
N GLU A 469 24.03 -12.54 -7.30
CA GLU A 469 23.27 -12.08 -8.47
C GLU A 469 23.44 -13.12 -9.59
N GLU A 470 22.32 -13.61 -10.13
CA GLU A 470 22.29 -14.77 -11.03
C GLU A 470 22.99 -16.00 -10.40
N GLU A 471 24.18 -16.35 -10.89
CA GLU A 471 25.03 -17.45 -10.40
C GLU A 471 26.35 -16.93 -9.79
N ARG A 472 26.51 -15.62 -9.59
CA ARG A 472 27.76 -15.01 -9.11
C ARG A 472 27.66 -14.53 -7.68
N PHE A 473 28.67 -14.88 -6.90
CA PHE A 473 28.85 -14.50 -5.51
C PHE A 473 29.81 -13.32 -5.37
N PHE A 474 29.43 -12.35 -4.55
CA PHE A 474 30.26 -11.16 -4.28
C PHE A 474 29.95 -10.56 -2.91
N ILE A 475 30.88 -9.75 -2.41
CA ILE A 475 30.78 -9.03 -1.15
C ILE A 475 30.30 -7.60 -1.41
N LYS A 476 29.27 -7.15 -0.69
CA LYS A 476 28.71 -5.79 -0.80
C LYS A 476 28.88 -5.05 0.53
N GLU A 477 28.80 -3.71 0.47
CA GLU A 477 28.88 -2.84 1.67
C GLU A 477 27.64 -2.93 2.57
N THR A 478 26.52 -3.40 2.02
CA THR A 478 25.24 -3.54 2.72
C THR A 478 25.00 -4.98 3.11
N GLU A 479 24.40 -5.19 4.28
CA GLU A 479 23.91 -6.50 4.71
C GLU A 479 22.92 -7.09 3.69
N ASN A 480 22.89 -8.41 3.56
CA ASN A 480 21.91 -9.12 2.74
C ASN A 480 20.50 -9.04 3.34
N LEU A 481 19.50 -9.30 2.49
CA LEU A 481 18.09 -9.15 2.86
C LEU A 481 17.72 -10.00 4.08
N SER A 482 18.20 -11.24 4.15
CA SER A 482 17.93 -12.14 5.28
C SER A 482 18.38 -11.55 6.62
N ARG A 483 19.61 -11.00 6.70
CA ARG A 483 20.12 -10.39 7.93
C ARG A 483 19.46 -9.06 8.25
N GLN A 484 19.14 -8.25 7.24
CA GLN A 484 18.36 -7.03 7.47
C GLN A 484 16.98 -7.35 8.06
N ILE A 485 16.31 -8.41 7.61
CA ILE A 485 15.02 -8.85 8.15
C ILE A 485 15.18 -9.28 9.60
N GLU A 486 16.14 -10.15 9.90
CA GLU A 486 16.38 -10.66 11.26
C GLU A 486 16.69 -9.54 12.26
N ARG A 487 17.62 -8.65 11.92
CA ARG A 487 17.95 -7.49 12.77
C ARG A 487 16.73 -6.60 12.97
N ASN A 488 16.07 -6.20 11.89
CA ASN A 488 14.91 -5.32 11.98
C ASN A 488 13.77 -5.98 12.76
N ALA A 489 13.53 -7.28 12.59
CA ALA A 489 12.50 -8.03 13.31
C ALA A 489 12.76 -8.04 14.84
N ARG A 490 14.03 -8.20 15.24
CA ARG A 490 14.48 -8.17 16.63
C ARG A 490 14.39 -6.77 17.25
N ASP A 491 14.66 -5.73 16.48
CA ASP A 491 14.66 -4.34 16.93
C ASP A 491 13.25 -3.75 17.10
N ILE A 492 12.20 -4.40 16.58
CA ILE A 492 10.83 -3.89 16.71
C ILE A 492 10.37 -4.00 18.19
N PRO A 493 9.94 -2.90 18.83
CA PRO A 493 9.41 -2.94 20.18
C PRO A 493 8.11 -3.75 20.28
N GLN A 494 7.96 -4.52 21.37
CA GLN A 494 6.77 -5.34 21.64
C GLN A 494 5.43 -4.58 21.47
N PRO A 495 5.25 -3.36 22.00
CA PRO A 495 3.97 -2.66 21.90
C PRO A 495 3.55 -2.37 20.44
N LYS A 496 4.52 -2.23 19.53
CA LYS A 496 4.25 -1.99 18.11
C LYS A 496 3.74 -3.25 17.42
N ILE A 497 4.29 -4.42 17.78
CA ILE A 497 3.82 -5.73 17.29
C ILE A 497 2.43 -6.04 17.84
N ASP A 498 2.19 -5.75 19.13
CA ASP A 498 0.89 -5.93 19.76
C ASP A 498 -0.18 -5.10 19.04
N GLN A 499 0.10 -3.82 18.77
CA GLN A 499 -0.82 -2.95 18.03
C GLN A 499 -1.04 -3.41 16.58
N ALA A 500 0.02 -3.88 15.92
CA ALA A 500 -0.06 -4.43 14.57
C ALA A 500 -0.97 -5.66 14.51
N LEU A 501 -0.83 -6.57 15.47
CA LEU A 501 -1.68 -7.75 15.60
C LEU A 501 -3.14 -7.36 15.87
N ILE A 502 -3.37 -6.40 16.77
CA ILE A 502 -4.71 -5.84 17.06
C ILE A 502 -5.36 -5.34 15.78
N ASN A 503 -4.65 -4.48 15.01
CA ASN A 503 -5.18 -3.91 13.78
C ASN A 503 -5.55 -4.99 12.76
N LYS A 504 -4.70 -6.03 12.63
CA LYS A 504 -4.91 -7.10 11.66
C LYS A 504 -6.10 -7.99 12.03
N LEU A 505 -6.19 -8.42 13.29
CA LEU A 505 -7.31 -9.21 13.79
C LEU A 505 -8.62 -8.41 13.73
N THR A 506 -8.60 -7.12 14.07
CA THR A 506 -9.76 -6.23 13.97
C THR A 506 -10.27 -6.15 12.54
N ALA A 507 -9.37 -6.07 11.55
CA ALA A 507 -9.74 -6.05 10.14
C ALA A 507 -10.33 -7.40 9.65
N VAL A 508 -9.78 -8.53 10.12
CA VAL A 508 -10.28 -9.87 9.76
C VAL A 508 -11.65 -10.17 10.39
N LEU A 509 -11.86 -9.71 11.61
CA LEU A 509 -13.06 -9.94 12.42
C LEU A 509 -14.02 -8.74 12.43
N GLN A 510 -13.94 -7.89 11.41
CA GLN A 510 -14.80 -6.72 11.32
C GLN A 510 -16.26 -7.18 11.12
N PRO A 511 -17.22 -6.72 11.95
CA PRO A 511 -18.61 -7.14 11.81
C PRO A 511 -19.31 -6.40 10.65
N VAL A 512 -19.54 -7.12 9.55
CA VAL A 512 -20.22 -6.67 8.34
C VAL A 512 -21.67 -7.14 8.33
N SER A 513 -21.94 -8.44 8.47
CA SER A 513 -23.31 -8.98 8.55
C SER A 513 -23.97 -8.66 9.89
N LYS A 514 -23.16 -8.56 10.94
CA LYS A 514 -23.58 -8.20 12.30
C LYS A 514 -24.58 -9.18 12.90
N ALA A 515 -24.70 -10.42 12.43
CA ALA A 515 -25.71 -11.34 12.96
C ALA A 515 -25.25 -11.95 14.29
N ALA A 516 -24.00 -12.43 14.35
CA ALA A 516 -23.41 -13.03 15.54
C ALA A 516 -22.93 -11.98 16.57
N TYR A 517 -22.27 -10.91 16.16
CA TYR A 517 -21.77 -9.85 17.04
C TYR A 517 -21.81 -8.51 16.31
N GLN A 518 -21.81 -7.40 17.04
CA GLN A 518 -21.86 -6.05 16.46
C GLN A 518 -20.65 -5.21 16.82
N ASP A 519 -19.85 -5.65 17.78
CA ASP A 519 -18.60 -5.02 18.18
C ASP A 519 -17.51 -6.08 18.38
N VAL A 520 -16.26 -5.72 18.15
CA VAL A 520 -15.09 -6.59 18.30
C VAL A 520 -14.03 -5.90 19.15
N GLN A 521 -13.60 -6.57 20.22
CA GLN A 521 -12.58 -6.08 21.15
C GLN A 521 -11.39 -7.04 21.09
N VAL A 522 -10.30 -6.58 20.47
CA VAL A 522 -9.12 -7.41 20.23
C VAL A 522 -8.04 -7.13 21.27
N LEU A 523 -7.62 -8.18 21.96
CA LEU A 523 -6.65 -8.14 23.07
C LEU A 523 -6.95 -7.05 24.12
N PRO A 524 -8.22 -6.91 24.59
CA PRO A 524 -8.56 -5.91 25.58
C PRO A 524 -8.03 -6.30 26.96
N ARG A 525 -7.90 -5.32 27.85
CA ARG A 525 -7.83 -5.59 29.28
C ARG A 525 -9.24 -5.93 29.75
N LEU A 526 -9.41 -7.01 30.51
CA LEU A 526 -10.73 -7.48 30.94
C LEU A 526 -11.50 -6.43 31.76
N ASP A 527 -10.79 -5.62 32.57
CA ASP A 527 -11.39 -4.56 33.39
C ASP A 527 -11.94 -3.38 32.56
N ASP A 528 -11.46 -3.19 31.32
CA ASP A 528 -11.87 -2.10 30.44
C ASP A 528 -13.11 -2.45 29.59
N LEU A 529 -13.55 -3.71 29.62
CA LEU A 529 -14.65 -4.20 28.79
C LEU A 529 -16.01 -3.70 29.27
N LYS A 530 -16.77 -3.09 28.36
CA LYS A 530 -18.16 -2.66 28.59
C LYS A 530 -19.13 -3.55 27.84
N LEU A 531 -19.74 -4.49 28.56
CA LEU A 531 -20.68 -5.46 27.98
C LEU A 531 -22.15 -4.99 27.99
N SER A 532 -22.46 -3.80 28.51
CA SER A 532 -23.83 -3.27 28.60
C SER A 532 -24.44 -2.82 27.24
N GLY A 533 -23.68 -2.97 26.15
CA GLY A 533 -24.02 -2.50 24.81
C GLY A 533 -24.54 -3.61 23.88
N PRO A 534 -24.23 -3.55 22.57
CA PRO A 534 -24.55 -4.65 21.66
C PRO A 534 -23.61 -5.84 21.89
N ARG A 535 -23.85 -6.97 21.22
CA ARG A 535 -23.10 -8.20 21.49
C ARG A 535 -21.64 -8.08 21.03
N VAL A 536 -20.70 -8.45 21.90
CA VAL A 536 -19.26 -8.24 21.68
C VAL A 536 -18.53 -9.56 21.40
N LEU A 537 -17.68 -9.58 20.37
CA LEU A 537 -16.64 -10.59 20.19
C LEU A 537 -15.35 -10.14 20.87
N ILE A 538 -14.90 -10.87 21.88
CA ILE A 538 -13.63 -10.61 22.57
C ILE A 538 -12.57 -11.54 21.98
N VAL A 539 -11.42 -11.02 21.57
CA VAL A 539 -10.29 -11.83 21.07
C VAL A 539 -9.19 -11.80 22.11
N VAL A 540 -8.77 -12.96 22.62
CA VAL A 540 -7.72 -13.08 23.65
C VAL A 540 -6.54 -13.87 23.11
N ARG A 541 -5.34 -13.65 23.69
CA ARG A 541 -4.15 -14.38 23.26
C ARG A 541 -4.26 -15.87 23.61
N PRO A 542 -3.81 -16.77 22.72
CA PRO A 542 -3.72 -18.19 23.00
C PRO A 542 -2.43 -18.60 23.75
N ASP A 543 -1.68 -17.65 24.28
CA ASP A 543 -0.38 -17.87 24.94
C ASP A 543 -0.49 -18.47 26.35
N GLY A 544 -1.70 -18.83 26.78
CA GLY A 544 -1.98 -19.35 28.12
C GLY A 544 -1.78 -18.35 29.26
N LYS A 545 -1.40 -17.09 28.95
CA LYS A 545 -1.22 -16.03 29.95
C LYS A 545 -2.54 -15.54 30.55
N LEU A 546 -3.65 -15.79 29.85
CA LEU A 546 -4.99 -15.71 30.42
C LEU A 546 -5.45 -17.16 30.73
N PRO A 547 -5.32 -17.63 31.97
CA PRO A 547 -5.78 -18.96 32.36
C PRO A 547 -7.28 -19.14 32.03
N PRO A 548 -7.72 -20.34 31.65
CA PRO A 548 -9.15 -20.63 31.51
C PRO A 548 -9.97 -20.25 32.76
N SER A 549 -9.36 -20.32 33.94
CA SER A 549 -9.96 -19.88 35.20
C SER A 549 -10.19 -18.36 35.30
N GLU A 550 -9.32 -17.53 34.73
CA GLU A 550 -9.56 -16.07 34.70
C GLU A 550 -10.72 -15.71 33.77
N LEU A 551 -10.81 -16.36 32.60
CA LEU A 551 -11.94 -16.18 31.69
C LEU A 551 -13.26 -16.66 32.32
N ALA A 552 -13.22 -17.80 33.03
CA ALA A 552 -14.36 -18.34 33.77
C ALA A 552 -14.79 -17.40 34.91
N ASN A 553 -13.84 -16.89 35.69
CA ASN A 553 -14.10 -15.90 36.74
C ASN A 553 -14.72 -14.63 36.14
N PHE A 554 -14.13 -14.10 35.06
CA PHE A 554 -14.67 -12.94 34.36
C PHE A 554 -16.13 -13.15 33.97
N PHE A 555 -16.45 -14.30 33.36
CA PHE A 555 -17.81 -14.69 32.98
C PHE A 555 -18.76 -14.79 34.20
N GLU A 556 -18.30 -15.35 35.32
CA GLU A 556 -19.12 -15.54 36.52
C GLU A 556 -19.64 -14.22 37.10
N TYR A 557 -18.82 -13.16 37.06
CA TYR A 557 -19.16 -11.83 37.60
C TYR A 557 -19.90 -10.91 36.62
N GLN A 558 -20.10 -11.30 35.36
CA GLN A 558 -20.87 -10.48 34.41
C GLN A 558 -22.38 -10.54 34.71
N GLN A 559 -23.07 -9.39 34.58
CA GLN A 559 -24.54 -9.35 34.61
C GLN A 559 -25.12 -9.81 33.26
N GLU A 560 -24.64 -9.24 32.15
CA GLU A 560 -25.05 -9.60 30.80
C GLU A 560 -24.22 -10.79 30.27
N LYS A 561 -24.29 -11.94 30.98
CA LYS A 561 -23.55 -13.17 30.67
C LYS A 561 -23.78 -13.69 29.26
N ASN A 562 -24.94 -13.41 28.68
CA ASN A 562 -25.34 -13.85 27.35
C ASN A 562 -25.09 -12.78 26.27
N ASN A 563 -24.24 -11.78 26.51
CA ASN A 563 -24.00 -10.67 25.58
C ASN A 563 -22.57 -10.62 25.01
N PHE A 564 -21.79 -11.70 25.11
CA PHE A 564 -20.47 -11.77 24.49
C PHE A 564 -20.07 -13.20 24.09
N MET A 565 -19.02 -13.29 23.28
CA MET A 565 -18.28 -14.53 22.98
C MET A 565 -16.78 -14.24 22.96
N VAL A 566 -15.96 -15.28 23.05
CA VAL A 566 -14.50 -15.14 23.08
C VAL A 566 -13.87 -15.99 21.98
N LEU A 567 -12.99 -15.41 21.17
CA LEU A 567 -12.14 -16.13 20.22
C LEU A 567 -10.73 -16.26 20.80
N SER A 568 -10.21 -17.48 20.82
CA SER A 568 -8.86 -17.82 21.28
C SER A 568 -8.32 -19.04 20.50
N GLY A 569 -7.27 -19.66 21.01
CA GLY A 569 -6.57 -20.81 20.44
C GLY A 569 -6.19 -21.85 21.48
N GLN A 570 -5.60 -22.96 21.02
CA GLN A 570 -5.34 -24.15 21.83
C GLN A 570 -3.90 -24.26 22.36
N ASP A 571 -2.92 -23.67 21.67
CA ASP A 571 -1.50 -23.93 21.90
C ASP A 571 -0.69 -22.63 22.01
N SER A 572 0.00 -22.44 23.13
CA SER A 572 0.82 -21.27 23.38
C SER A 572 2.01 -21.15 22.42
N TYR A 573 2.52 -22.29 21.91
CA TYR A 573 3.62 -22.30 20.94
C TYR A 573 3.23 -21.66 19.59
N LEU A 574 1.95 -21.78 19.22
CA LEU A 574 1.43 -21.16 18.01
C LEU A 574 1.31 -19.62 18.16
N ALA A 575 1.12 -19.12 19.38
CA ALA A 575 1.07 -17.68 19.66
C ALA A 575 2.43 -17.01 19.41
N ASP A 576 3.52 -17.60 19.92
CA ASP A 576 4.89 -17.10 19.69
C ASP A 576 5.24 -17.15 18.19
N THR A 577 4.82 -18.23 17.51
CA THR A 577 5.00 -18.36 16.05
C THR A 577 4.28 -17.24 15.28
N VAL A 578 3.06 -16.85 15.66
CA VAL A 578 2.35 -15.73 15.01
C VAL A 578 3.10 -14.42 15.22
N GLU A 579 3.65 -14.20 16.40
CA GLU A 579 4.43 -13.01 16.70
C GLU A 579 5.71 -12.95 15.86
N ASP A 580 6.49 -14.02 15.81
CA ASP A 580 7.71 -14.11 15.01
C ASP A 580 7.43 -13.85 13.53
N ARG A 581 6.36 -14.45 12.98
CA ARG A 581 5.95 -14.21 11.60
C ARG A 581 5.47 -12.79 11.35
N LEU A 582 4.85 -12.15 12.34
CA LEU A 582 4.43 -10.75 12.25
C LEU A 582 5.65 -9.81 12.28
N ARG A 583 6.65 -10.11 13.11
CA ARG A 583 7.93 -9.38 13.16
C ARG A 583 8.66 -9.47 11.82
N ASP A 584 8.78 -10.66 11.26
CA ASP A 584 9.34 -10.89 9.93
C ASP A 584 8.61 -10.04 8.88
N LEU A 585 7.28 -10.12 8.83
CA LEU A 585 6.45 -9.39 7.88
C LEU A 585 6.67 -7.87 7.99
N TYR A 586 6.64 -7.32 9.20
CA TYR A 586 6.85 -5.87 9.42
C TYR A 586 8.28 -5.42 9.10
N ALA A 587 9.27 -6.25 9.41
CA ALA A 587 10.65 -6.00 9.05
C ALA A 587 10.81 -5.91 7.52
N ILE A 588 10.22 -6.86 6.78
CA ILE A 588 10.23 -6.87 5.31
C ILE A 588 9.47 -5.66 4.76
N GLU A 589 8.27 -5.35 5.26
CA GLU A 589 7.52 -4.16 4.84
C GLU A 589 8.32 -2.87 5.02
N SER A 590 9.04 -2.74 6.15
CA SER A 590 9.89 -1.58 6.42
C SER A 590 11.09 -1.52 5.49
N ILE A 591 11.65 -2.67 5.09
CA ILE A 591 12.76 -2.75 4.12
C ILE A 591 12.25 -2.35 2.73
N CYS A 592 11.12 -2.92 2.28
CA CYS A 592 10.51 -2.58 1.00
C CYS A 592 10.17 -1.09 0.87
N LYS A 593 9.68 -0.45 1.95
CA LYS A 593 9.40 1.00 1.97
C LYS A 593 10.65 1.87 1.84
N ARG A 594 11.82 1.37 2.24
CA ARG A 594 13.09 2.11 2.19
C ARG A 594 13.81 1.95 0.85
N LEU A 595 13.65 0.80 0.21
CA LEU A 595 14.25 0.48 -1.08
C LEU A 595 13.52 1.23 -2.22
N LYS A 596 14.24 1.55 -3.30
CA LYS A 596 13.71 2.24 -4.48
C LYS A 596 13.50 1.27 -5.63
N ASP A 597 12.49 1.53 -6.47
CA ASP A 597 12.24 0.77 -7.70
C ASP A 597 13.50 0.78 -8.60
N GLY A 598 13.98 -0.41 -8.98
CA GLY A 598 15.17 -0.61 -9.82
C GLY A 598 16.40 -1.19 -9.11
N ASP A 599 16.36 -1.38 -7.79
CA ASP A 599 17.40 -2.13 -7.04
C ASP A 599 17.10 -3.64 -7.08
N SER A 600 18.11 -4.49 -7.32
CA SER A 600 17.95 -5.96 -7.33
C SER A 600 17.40 -6.48 -6.00
N LEU A 601 17.76 -5.81 -4.89
CA LEU A 601 17.24 -6.10 -3.55
C LEU A 601 15.74 -5.78 -3.40
N PHE A 602 15.17 -4.90 -4.21
CA PHE A 602 13.75 -4.54 -4.13
C PHE A 602 12.85 -5.67 -4.64
N GLU A 603 13.21 -6.28 -5.78
CA GLU A 603 12.45 -7.40 -6.34
C GLU A 603 12.49 -8.61 -5.40
N GLU A 604 13.67 -8.95 -4.86
CA GLU A 604 13.80 -10.01 -3.86
C GLU A 604 12.99 -9.71 -2.59
N ALA A 605 13.03 -8.47 -2.10
CA ALA A 605 12.26 -8.07 -0.93
C ALA A 605 10.74 -8.12 -1.17
N ARG A 606 10.28 -7.79 -2.38
CA ARG A 606 8.86 -7.89 -2.76
C ARG A 606 8.38 -9.34 -2.78
N ASP A 607 9.13 -10.24 -3.41
CA ASP A 607 8.75 -11.65 -3.48
C ASP A 607 8.73 -12.26 -2.06
N ARG A 608 9.71 -11.89 -1.23
CA ARG A 608 9.77 -12.29 0.18
C ARG A 608 8.64 -11.70 1.02
N LEU A 609 8.13 -10.52 0.67
CA LEU A 609 6.98 -9.90 1.33
C LEU A 609 5.69 -10.69 1.10
N GLU A 610 5.44 -11.12 -0.15
CA GLU A 610 4.28 -11.96 -0.47
C GLU A 610 4.32 -13.29 0.30
N ASP A 611 5.48 -13.95 0.31
CA ASP A 611 5.72 -15.18 1.07
C ASP A 611 5.51 -14.98 2.58
N ALA A 612 6.05 -13.89 3.14
CA ALA A 612 5.89 -13.58 4.55
C ALA A 612 4.42 -13.32 4.91
N GLN A 613 3.67 -12.66 4.02
CA GLN A 613 2.25 -12.39 4.22
C GLN A 613 1.42 -13.69 4.21
N GLN A 614 1.70 -14.61 3.29
CA GLN A 614 1.05 -15.92 3.26
C GLN A 614 1.37 -16.75 4.51
N ARG A 615 2.64 -16.78 4.93
CA ARG A 615 3.08 -17.50 6.14
C ARG A 615 2.43 -16.94 7.39
N PHE A 616 2.37 -15.61 7.53
CA PHE A 616 1.70 -14.95 8.65
C PHE A 616 0.20 -15.25 8.66
N ASN A 617 -0.51 -15.13 7.53
CA ASN A 617 -1.94 -15.44 7.45
C ASN A 617 -2.24 -16.89 7.83
N LYS A 618 -1.40 -17.84 7.39
CA LYS A 618 -1.51 -19.26 7.73
C LYS A 618 -1.28 -19.50 9.23
N ALA A 619 -0.26 -18.87 9.83
CA ALA A 619 -0.01 -18.94 11.26
C ALA A 619 -1.19 -18.37 12.06
N LEU A 620 -1.69 -17.18 11.67
CA LEU A 620 -2.82 -16.52 12.33
C LEU A 620 -4.09 -17.38 12.26
N SER A 621 -4.39 -17.94 11.08
CA SER A 621 -5.54 -18.82 10.83
C SER A 621 -5.50 -20.08 11.69
N GLY A 622 -4.33 -20.73 11.80
CA GLY A 622 -4.16 -21.92 12.63
C GLY A 622 -4.19 -21.63 14.14
N THR A 623 -3.86 -20.41 14.54
CA THR A 623 -3.73 -20.02 15.96
C THR A 623 -5.07 -19.65 16.59
N TYR A 624 -5.92 -18.89 15.91
CA TYR A 624 -7.24 -18.46 16.43
C TYR A 624 -8.35 -19.40 15.96
N ASN A 625 -8.46 -20.58 16.59
CA ASN A 625 -9.35 -21.66 16.14
C ASN A 625 -10.39 -22.11 17.17
N ARG A 626 -10.58 -21.39 18.28
CA ARG A 626 -11.56 -21.76 19.33
C ARG A 626 -12.48 -20.61 19.67
N ILE A 627 -13.78 -20.88 19.64
CA ILE A 627 -14.81 -19.95 20.10
C ILE A 627 -15.38 -20.45 21.42
N TYR A 628 -15.47 -19.54 22.37
CA TYR A 628 -16.13 -19.73 23.65
C TYR A 628 -17.42 -18.91 23.68
N PHE A 629 -18.53 -19.54 24.02
CA PHE A 629 -19.84 -18.91 24.04
C PHE A 629 -20.63 -19.32 25.30
N PRO A 630 -21.50 -18.45 25.81
CA PRO A 630 -22.26 -18.71 27.02
C PRO A 630 -23.36 -19.75 26.77
N ALA A 631 -23.38 -20.79 27.59
CA ALA A 631 -24.43 -21.82 27.58
C ALA A 631 -24.54 -22.46 28.97
N ILE A 632 -25.52 -23.34 29.14
CA ILE A 632 -25.63 -24.20 30.32
C ILE A 632 -24.93 -25.52 30.04
N ASP A 633 -24.12 -25.96 31.00
CA ASP A 633 -23.59 -27.31 31.02
C ASP A 633 -24.70 -28.30 31.37
N GLU A 634 -25.02 -29.23 30.47
CA GLU A 634 -26.10 -30.20 30.66
C GLU A 634 -25.86 -31.17 31.84
N MET A 635 -24.60 -31.39 32.23
CA MET A 635 -24.25 -32.29 33.33
C MET A 635 -24.33 -31.60 34.69
N THR A 636 -23.90 -30.35 34.78
CA THR A 636 -23.84 -29.61 36.06
C THR A 636 -25.02 -28.65 36.27
N GLY A 637 -25.74 -28.29 35.21
CA GLY A 637 -26.82 -27.31 35.22
C GLY A 637 -26.33 -25.87 35.42
N ASN A 638 -25.02 -25.64 35.47
CA ASN A 638 -24.43 -24.32 35.69
C ASN A 638 -24.14 -23.60 34.38
N ALA A 639 -24.20 -22.27 34.43
CA ALA A 639 -23.75 -21.42 33.34
C ALA A 639 -22.22 -21.46 33.22
N GLN A 640 -21.73 -21.70 32.00
CA GLN A 640 -20.30 -21.61 31.69
C GLN A 640 -20.05 -21.20 30.23
N LEU A 641 -18.79 -20.91 29.92
CA LEU A 641 -18.33 -20.69 28.55
C LEU A 641 -18.04 -22.04 27.89
N MET A 642 -18.95 -22.51 27.05
CA MET A 642 -18.77 -23.71 26.24
C MET A 642 -17.86 -23.42 25.06
N GLN A 643 -17.09 -24.41 24.63
CA GLN A 643 -16.13 -24.26 23.54
C GLN A 643 -16.61 -24.96 22.26
N ALA A 644 -16.35 -24.32 21.11
CA ALA A 644 -16.48 -24.90 19.78
C ALA A 644 -15.20 -24.65 18.98
N THR A 645 -14.73 -25.68 18.25
CA THR A 645 -13.51 -25.62 17.44
C THR A 645 -13.84 -25.26 15.99
N ILE A 646 -12.98 -24.43 15.40
CA ILE A 646 -12.98 -24.08 13.98
C ILE A 646 -12.01 -25.05 13.26
N ASP A 647 -12.55 -26.10 12.65
CA ASP A 647 -11.74 -27.23 12.12
C ASP A 647 -10.68 -26.85 11.07
N SER A 648 -10.94 -25.81 10.26
CA SER A 648 -10.04 -25.37 9.18
C SER A 648 -9.25 -24.10 9.51
N GLY A 649 -9.22 -23.69 10.77
CA GLY A 649 -8.68 -22.39 11.18
C GLY A 649 -9.54 -21.21 10.75
N LEU A 650 -9.17 -20.01 11.19
CA LEU A 650 -9.90 -18.79 10.91
C LEU A 650 -9.79 -18.40 9.42
N ASN A 651 -10.92 -18.17 8.78
CA ASN A 651 -10.96 -17.72 7.39
C ASN A 651 -10.47 -16.27 7.23
N MET A 652 -9.63 -16.02 6.23
CA MET A 652 -9.05 -14.69 5.96
C MET A 652 -9.64 -14.02 4.70
N GLY A 653 -10.71 -14.58 4.13
CA GLY A 653 -11.37 -14.06 2.94
C GLY A 653 -12.47 -13.04 3.23
N GLN A 654 -13.32 -12.78 2.24
CA GLN A 654 -14.47 -11.87 2.33
C GLN A 654 -15.77 -12.59 1.98
N GLY A 655 -16.91 -12.00 2.34
CA GLY A 655 -18.23 -12.55 2.07
C GLY A 655 -18.43 -13.92 2.74
N THR A 656 -18.79 -14.94 1.97
CA THR A 656 -18.98 -16.32 2.46
C THR A 656 -17.69 -16.97 2.98
N ASN A 657 -16.52 -16.45 2.58
CA ASN A 657 -15.21 -16.90 3.05
C ASN A 657 -14.63 -15.96 4.12
N SER A 658 -15.45 -15.12 4.78
CA SER A 658 -15.02 -14.28 5.89
C SER A 658 -15.00 -15.03 7.22
N ALA A 659 -14.20 -14.54 8.17
CA ALA A 659 -14.19 -15.04 9.54
C ALA A 659 -15.56 -14.85 10.23
N GLU A 660 -16.22 -13.71 10.01
CA GLU A 660 -17.55 -13.44 10.58
C GLU A 660 -18.58 -14.48 10.13
N HIS A 661 -18.67 -14.75 8.82
CA HIS A 661 -19.61 -15.74 8.30
C HIS A 661 -19.29 -17.15 8.84
N GLN A 662 -18.01 -17.51 8.94
CA GLN A 662 -17.59 -18.79 9.51
C GLN A 662 -18.02 -18.93 10.98
N ILE A 663 -17.87 -17.87 11.78
CA ILE A 663 -18.32 -17.82 13.18
C ILE A 663 -19.85 -17.94 13.26
N GLU A 664 -20.59 -17.23 12.40
CA GLU A 664 -22.06 -17.31 12.35
C GLU A 664 -22.55 -18.72 12.04
N GLN A 665 -21.96 -19.38 11.04
CA GLN A 665 -22.31 -20.76 10.69
C GLN A 665 -21.96 -21.74 11.81
N LEU A 666 -20.81 -21.56 12.47
CA LEU A 666 -20.42 -22.41 13.60
C LEU A 666 -21.40 -22.26 14.78
N LEU A 667 -21.81 -21.03 15.11
CA LEU A 667 -22.78 -20.76 16.18
C LEU A 667 -24.20 -21.23 15.85
N ALA A 668 -24.57 -21.27 14.57
CA ALA A 668 -25.84 -21.83 14.11
C ALA A 668 -25.82 -23.36 13.97
N HIS A 669 -24.67 -24.02 14.17
CA HIS A 669 -24.53 -25.46 14.04
C HIS A 669 -24.87 -26.17 15.38
N PRO A 670 -25.35 -27.44 15.37
CA PRO A 670 -25.56 -28.22 16.59
C PRO A 670 -24.31 -28.38 17.48
N ARG A 671 -23.11 -28.15 16.94
CA ARG A 671 -21.85 -28.15 17.72
C ARG A 671 -21.77 -27.00 18.72
N ALA A 672 -22.44 -25.88 18.41
CA ALA A 672 -22.59 -24.75 19.31
C ALA A 672 -24.00 -24.72 19.94
N ASN A 673 -24.70 -25.86 19.96
CA ASN A 673 -26.07 -26.00 20.47
C ASN A 673 -27.05 -24.95 19.88
N TYR A 674 -26.92 -24.66 18.58
CA TYR A 674 -27.73 -23.64 17.89
C TYR A 674 -27.75 -22.29 18.60
N LYS A 675 -26.60 -21.89 19.16
CA LYS A 675 -26.48 -20.65 19.93
C LYS A 675 -26.93 -19.42 19.14
N LEU A 676 -26.77 -19.40 17.82
CA LEU A 676 -27.25 -18.32 16.95
C LEU A 676 -28.35 -18.81 16.01
N ILE A 677 -29.44 -18.05 15.93
CA ILE A 677 -30.53 -18.29 14.99
C ILE A 677 -30.41 -17.32 13.80
N LEU A 678 -30.07 -17.84 12.63
CA LEU A 678 -29.95 -17.01 11.41
C LEU A 678 -31.30 -16.80 10.71
N ASN A 679 -32.14 -17.84 10.65
CA ASN A 679 -33.41 -17.83 9.91
C ASN A 679 -34.64 -17.76 10.85
N LEU A 680 -34.77 -16.65 11.56
CA LEU A 680 -35.83 -16.44 12.57
C LEU A 680 -37.27 -16.67 12.04
N LEU A 681 -37.52 -16.31 10.78
CA LEU A 681 -38.87 -16.28 10.19
C LEU A 681 -39.32 -17.61 9.58
N GLU A 682 -38.44 -18.61 9.49
CA GLU A 682 -38.81 -19.95 8.98
C GLU A 682 -39.72 -20.68 9.97
N GLU A 683 -39.37 -20.66 11.26
CA GLU A 683 -40.13 -21.32 12.34
C GLU A 683 -40.32 -20.42 13.57
N PRO A 684 -41.02 -19.27 13.45
CA PRO A 684 -41.17 -18.32 14.55
C PRO A 684 -41.91 -18.91 15.76
N GLY A 685 -42.76 -19.92 15.53
CA GLY A 685 -43.49 -20.65 16.57
C GLY A 685 -42.60 -21.31 17.63
N THR A 686 -41.47 -21.87 17.21
CA THR A 686 -40.48 -22.50 18.09
C THR A 686 -39.83 -21.45 18.98
N TYR A 687 -39.38 -20.35 18.39
CA TYR A 687 -38.69 -19.27 19.10
C TYR A 687 -39.60 -18.46 20.03
N TRP A 688 -40.89 -18.31 19.71
CA TRP A 688 -41.85 -17.73 20.66
C TRP A 688 -42.02 -18.61 21.89
N SER A 689 -42.14 -19.92 21.71
CA SER A 689 -42.30 -20.86 22.83
C SER A 689 -41.06 -20.84 23.73
N MET A 690 -39.86 -20.84 23.14
CA MET A 690 -38.61 -20.66 23.88
C MET A 690 -38.57 -19.31 24.61
N ALA A 691 -38.94 -18.20 23.95
CA ALA A 691 -38.93 -16.88 24.57
C ALA A 691 -39.90 -16.80 25.76
N GLU A 692 -41.08 -17.38 25.61
CA GLU A 692 -42.11 -17.45 26.64
C GLU A 692 -41.68 -18.30 27.84
N GLU A 693 -40.84 -19.30 27.64
CA GLU A 693 -40.28 -20.15 28.69
C GLU A 693 -39.10 -19.48 29.40
N ASP A 694 -38.14 -18.96 28.64
CA ASP A 694 -36.84 -18.51 29.16
C ASP A 694 -36.76 -17.03 29.56
N LEU A 695 -37.63 -16.18 28.99
CA LEU A 695 -37.53 -14.72 29.14
C LEU A 695 -38.69 -14.10 29.93
N TRP A 696 -39.78 -14.82 30.12
CA TRP A 696 -40.88 -14.38 30.99
C TRP A 696 -40.62 -14.84 32.44
N PRO A 697 -41.10 -14.08 33.45
CA PRO A 697 -41.11 -14.57 34.81
C PRO A 697 -42.03 -15.80 34.90
N ALA A 698 -41.60 -16.84 35.62
CA ALA A 698 -42.32 -18.13 35.68
C ALA A 698 -43.80 -18.03 36.11
N LYS A 699 -44.17 -16.98 36.87
CA LYS A 699 -45.54 -16.77 37.39
C LYS A 699 -46.31 -15.65 36.69
N ASP A 700 -45.68 -14.86 35.82
CA ASP A 700 -46.29 -13.68 35.21
C ASP A 700 -46.46 -13.87 33.70
N ARG A 701 -47.64 -13.52 33.19
CA ARG A 701 -47.92 -13.50 31.75
C ARG A 701 -47.62 -12.15 31.10
N LYS A 702 -47.49 -11.10 31.91
CA LYS A 702 -47.30 -9.71 31.49
C LYS A 702 -45.98 -9.17 32.05
N THR A 703 -45.09 -8.68 31.20
CA THR A 703 -43.77 -8.17 31.60
C THR A 703 -43.37 -6.95 30.75
N PRO A 704 -42.59 -5.98 31.27
CA PRO A 704 -42.02 -4.92 30.44
C PRO A 704 -41.12 -5.52 29.37
N TRP A 705 -41.19 -5.01 28.14
CA TRP A 705 -40.33 -5.50 27.05
C TRP A 705 -38.83 -5.29 27.34
N LYS A 706 -38.49 -4.21 28.06
CA LYS A 706 -37.12 -3.94 28.52
C LYS A 706 -36.56 -5.08 29.38
N ASP A 707 -37.40 -5.69 30.21
CA ASP A 707 -36.98 -6.79 31.10
C ASP A 707 -36.78 -8.08 30.31
N VAL A 708 -37.57 -8.31 29.26
CA VAL A 708 -37.37 -9.43 28.32
C VAL A 708 -36.01 -9.28 27.62
N LEU A 709 -35.70 -8.09 27.12
CA LEU A 709 -34.41 -7.80 26.50
C LEU A 709 -33.24 -7.96 27.48
N MET A 710 -33.40 -7.51 28.73
CA MET A 710 -32.39 -7.68 29.78
C MET A 710 -32.16 -9.17 30.10
N ARG A 711 -33.23 -9.97 30.22
CA ARG A 711 -33.12 -11.42 30.44
C ARG A 711 -32.50 -12.12 29.25
N ALA A 712 -32.81 -11.73 28.02
CA ALA A 712 -32.18 -12.29 26.82
C ALA A 712 -30.67 -12.09 26.83
N LYS A 713 -30.20 -10.94 27.33
CA LYS A 713 -28.77 -10.60 27.52
C LYS A 713 -28.12 -11.28 28.73
N SER A 714 -28.91 -11.74 29.70
CA SER A 714 -28.38 -12.26 30.97
C SER A 714 -28.50 -13.78 31.11
N ASN A 715 -29.44 -14.42 30.41
CA ASN A 715 -29.73 -15.85 30.49
C ASN A 715 -28.89 -16.63 29.46
N PRO A 716 -27.89 -17.45 29.86
CA PRO A 716 -27.04 -18.19 28.94
C PRO A 716 -27.76 -19.30 28.15
N ILE A 717 -28.92 -19.77 28.63
CA ILE A 717 -29.77 -20.74 27.91
C ILE A 717 -30.30 -20.12 26.62
N TRP A 718 -30.63 -18.83 26.66
CA TRP A 718 -31.30 -18.16 25.56
C TRP A 718 -30.44 -18.15 24.29
N ALA A 719 -31.02 -18.62 23.18
CA ALA A 719 -30.41 -18.56 21.86
C ALA A 719 -30.39 -17.12 21.34
N TRP A 720 -29.33 -16.77 20.64
CA TRP A 720 -29.16 -15.45 20.08
C TRP A 720 -30.01 -15.24 18.84
N MET A 721 -30.85 -14.20 18.90
CA MET A 721 -31.51 -13.67 17.73
C MET A 721 -30.49 -12.92 16.84
N PRO A 722 -30.70 -12.88 15.51
CA PRO A 722 -29.73 -12.33 14.59
C PRO A 722 -29.73 -10.80 14.67
N GLY A 723 -28.54 -10.23 14.88
CA GLY A 723 -28.32 -8.79 14.89
C GLY A 723 -29.02 -8.05 16.03
N ALA A 724 -28.99 -6.72 15.96
CA ALA A 724 -29.55 -5.85 17.00
C ALA A 724 -31.09 -5.83 17.00
N SER A 725 -31.72 -6.06 15.84
CA SER A 725 -33.18 -6.01 15.67
C SER A 725 -33.87 -7.37 15.81
N GLY A 726 -33.13 -8.48 15.95
CA GLY A 726 -33.72 -9.82 15.94
C GLY A 726 -34.82 -10.02 16.98
N MET A 727 -34.65 -9.48 18.19
CA MET A 727 -35.69 -9.52 19.24
C MET A 727 -36.93 -8.70 18.87
N GLU A 728 -36.75 -7.52 18.26
CA GLU A 728 -37.87 -6.69 17.80
C GLU A 728 -38.62 -7.35 16.63
N THR A 729 -37.91 -8.04 15.73
CA THR A 729 -38.52 -8.84 14.67
C THR A 729 -39.37 -9.97 15.25
N LEU A 730 -38.85 -10.71 16.24
CA LEU A 730 -39.58 -11.78 16.91
C LEU A 730 -40.88 -11.26 17.56
N LYS A 731 -40.80 -10.11 18.24
CA LYS A 731 -41.94 -9.42 18.84
C LYS A 731 -42.96 -8.96 17.82
N ALA A 732 -42.52 -8.29 16.75
CA ALA A 732 -43.41 -7.75 15.73
C ALA A 732 -44.26 -8.86 15.09
N GLU A 733 -43.64 -10.01 14.79
CA GLU A 733 -44.37 -11.15 14.22
C GLU A 733 -45.32 -11.79 15.24
N ALA A 734 -44.94 -11.86 16.53
CA ALA A 734 -45.83 -12.35 17.59
C ALA A 734 -47.09 -11.47 17.77
N LEU A 735 -46.92 -10.13 17.71
CA LEU A 735 -48.02 -9.17 17.81
C LEU A 735 -48.94 -9.24 16.59
N LYS A 736 -48.36 -9.33 15.38
CA LYS A 736 -49.09 -9.43 14.12
C LYS A 736 -49.99 -10.66 14.06
N GLN A 737 -49.54 -11.79 14.62
CA GLN A 737 -50.31 -13.03 14.67
C GLN A 737 -51.18 -13.15 15.93
N GLY A 738 -51.23 -12.12 16.77
CA GLY A 738 -52.05 -12.09 17.99
C GLY A 738 -51.61 -13.07 19.08
N ARG A 739 -50.39 -13.62 18.99
CA ARG A 739 -49.82 -14.50 20.04
C ARG A 739 -49.50 -13.69 21.30
N TRP A 740 -48.98 -12.49 21.11
CA TRP A 740 -48.73 -11.50 22.17
C TRP A 740 -49.63 -10.28 22.00
N ARG A 741 -49.92 -9.60 23.11
CA ARG A 741 -50.60 -8.30 23.12
C ARG A 741 -49.71 -7.27 23.80
N GLN A 742 -49.68 -6.06 23.26
CA GLN A 742 -48.96 -4.94 23.85
C GLN A 742 -49.95 -3.98 24.52
N GLY A 743 -49.74 -3.73 25.82
CA GLY A 743 -50.49 -2.72 26.55
C GLY A 743 -50.03 -1.30 26.21
N THR A 744 -50.88 -0.31 26.47
CA THR A 744 -50.54 1.12 26.35
C THR A 744 -49.44 1.56 27.32
N ASP A 745 -49.16 0.74 28.34
CA ASP A 745 -48.10 0.87 29.34
C ASP A 745 -46.74 0.28 28.87
N GLY A 746 -46.65 -0.27 27.66
CA GLY A 746 -45.43 -0.84 27.10
C GLY A 746 -45.10 -2.26 27.57
N TYR A 747 -46.02 -2.91 28.31
CA TYR A 747 -45.90 -4.30 28.71
C TYR A 747 -46.35 -5.23 27.59
N ILE A 748 -45.72 -6.40 27.51
CA ILE A 748 -46.10 -7.48 26.60
C ILE A 748 -46.73 -8.61 27.41
N GLU A 749 -47.92 -9.01 27.01
CA GLU A 749 -48.67 -10.13 27.58
C GLU A 749 -48.70 -11.30 26.59
N LYS A 750 -48.35 -12.50 27.08
CA LYS A 750 -48.46 -13.75 26.33
C LYS A 750 -49.81 -14.44 26.58
N GLY A 751 -50.36 -15.08 25.55
CA GLY A 751 -51.62 -15.82 25.64
C GLY A 751 -51.56 -17.05 26.56
N PRO A 752 -52.71 -17.71 26.83
CA PRO A 752 -54.05 -17.38 26.34
C PRO A 752 -54.65 -16.16 27.05
N PHE A 753 -55.35 -15.31 26.28
CA PHE A 753 -56.05 -14.12 26.77
C PHE A 753 -57.49 -14.47 27.20
N PRO A 754 -58.12 -13.69 28.10
CA PRO A 754 -59.55 -13.78 28.36
C PRO A 754 -60.37 -13.64 27.07
N ALA A 755 -61.48 -14.38 26.98
CA ALA A 755 -62.42 -14.25 25.86
C ALA A 755 -62.95 -12.82 25.80
N GLU A 756 -62.86 -12.18 24.63
CA GLU A 756 -63.41 -10.84 24.44
C GLU A 756 -64.94 -10.86 24.54
N LYS A 757 -65.54 -9.79 25.06
CA LYS A 757 -67.00 -9.69 25.13
C LYS A 757 -67.61 -9.55 23.74
N THR A 758 -68.89 -9.86 23.61
CA THR A 758 -69.67 -9.60 22.39
C THR A 758 -69.73 -8.10 22.11
N ALA A 759 -69.75 -7.70 20.84
CA ALA A 759 -69.97 -6.32 20.43
C ALA A 759 -70.71 -6.28 19.10
N VAL A 760 -71.32 -5.15 18.76
CA VAL A 760 -71.92 -4.90 17.44
C VAL A 760 -71.23 -3.71 16.81
N ASN A 761 -70.77 -3.85 15.58
CA ASN A 761 -70.43 -2.69 14.76
C ASN A 761 -71.64 -2.30 13.94
N VAL A 762 -72.10 -1.05 14.08
CA VAL A 762 -73.21 -0.51 13.30
C VAL A 762 -72.64 0.30 12.15
N THR A 763 -73.01 -0.03 10.92
CA THR A 763 -72.65 0.73 9.73
C THR A 763 -73.91 1.18 9.00
N VAL A 764 -73.96 2.42 8.53
CA VAL A 764 -75.10 2.93 7.76
C VAL A 764 -74.94 2.49 6.31
N HIS A 765 -75.86 1.67 5.81
CA HIS A 765 -75.84 1.15 4.45
C HIS A 765 -76.54 2.11 3.47
N ALA A 766 -77.73 2.59 3.83
CA ALA A 766 -78.50 3.55 3.03
C ALA A 766 -79.36 4.45 3.93
N ALA A 767 -79.67 5.65 3.46
CA ALA A 767 -80.64 6.54 4.12
C ALA A 767 -81.58 7.11 3.04
N ASN A 768 -82.88 6.96 3.26
CA ASN A 768 -83.91 7.48 2.37
C ASN A 768 -84.22 8.93 2.73
N GLU A 769 -83.80 9.85 1.86
CA GLU A 769 -83.95 11.29 2.09
C GLU A 769 -85.39 11.80 2.06
N ALA A 770 -86.32 11.02 1.50
CA ALA A 770 -87.73 11.39 1.40
C ALA A 770 -88.55 10.91 2.60
N THR A 771 -88.23 9.71 3.14
CA THR A 771 -88.99 9.10 4.25
C THR A 771 -88.32 9.26 5.61
N GLY A 772 -87.01 9.53 5.65
CA GLY A 772 -86.23 9.58 6.89
C GLY A 772 -85.77 8.20 7.39
N GLU A 773 -86.10 7.11 6.68
CA GLU A 773 -85.68 5.76 7.04
C GLU A 773 -84.18 5.56 6.79
N THR A 774 -83.50 4.90 7.73
CA THR A 774 -82.10 4.50 7.61
C THR A 774 -81.97 2.98 7.65
N THR A 775 -81.27 2.42 6.67
CA THR A 775 -80.89 1.02 6.61
C THR A 775 -79.48 0.85 7.18
N LEU A 776 -79.35 -0.02 8.19
CA LEU A 776 -78.14 -0.31 8.94
C LEU A 776 -77.68 -1.74 8.67
N ALA A 777 -76.37 -1.92 8.55
CA ALA A 777 -75.71 -3.21 8.61
C ALA A 777 -75.01 -3.35 9.97
N LEU A 778 -75.42 -4.35 10.74
CA LEU A 778 -74.94 -4.71 12.06
C LEU A 778 -73.99 -5.90 11.90
N ILE A 779 -72.74 -5.73 12.31
CA ILE A 779 -71.72 -6.78 12.26
C ILE A 779 -71.39 -7.19 13.69
N PRO A 780 -71.98 -8.28 14.21
CA PRO A 780 -71.67 -8.81 15.52
C PRO A 780 -70.24 -9.34 15.55
N ARG A 781 -69.54 -9.09 16.65
CA ARG A 781 -68.21 -9.64 16.95
C ARG A 781 -68.31 -10.55 18.15
N ASN A 782 -67.58 -11.65 18.11
CA ASN A 782 -67.49 -12.62 19.21
C ASN A 782 -68.86 -13.19 19.63
N ALA A 783 -69.82 -13.30 18.71
CA ALA A 783 -71.21 -13.66 19.00
C ALA A 783 -71.65 -15.02 18.42
N GLY A 784 -70.69 -15.92 18.17
CA GLY A 784 -70.93 -17.27 17.66
C GLY A 784 -71.25 -17.32 16.16
N GLN A 785 -71.55 -18.52 15.65
CA GLN A 785 -71.87 -18.73 14.23
C GLN A 785 -73.26 -18.21 13.83
N SER A 786 -74.14 -18.00 14.79
CA SER A 786 -75.51 -17.48 14.58
C SER A 786 -75.76 -16.34 15.57
N PRO A 787 -75.18 -15.15 15.33
CA PRO A 787 -75.24 -14.07 16.29
C PRO A 787 -76.65 -13.49 16.41
N VAL A 788 -77.06 -13.16 17.64
CA VAL A 788 -78.36 -12.54 17.90
C VAL A 788 -78.13 -11.10 18.37
N VAL A 789 -78.74 -10.13 17.70
CA VAL A 789 -78.69 -8.72 18.09
C VAL A 789 -80.07 -8.25 18.53
N TYR A 790 -80.14 -7.69 19.74
CA TYR A 790 -81.32 -7.04 20.28
C TYR A 790 -81.21 -5.52 20.14
N TYR A 791 -82.32 -4.80 20.03
CA TYR A 791 -82.28 -3.34 19.94
C TYR A 791 -83.36 -2.65 20.78
N ALA A 792 -83.04 -1.47 21.31
CA ALA A 792 -83.99 -0.60 22.01
C ALA A 792 -83.63 0.89 21.80
N PRO A 793 -84.58 1.83 21.99
CA PRO A 793 -84.31 3.26 21.88
C PRO A 793 -83.49 3.85 23.04
N THR A 794 -83.13 3.04 24.05
CA THR A 794 -82.34 3.46 25.21
C THR A 794 -81.19 2.50 25.49
N ALA A 795 -80.17 2.94 26.23
CA ALA A 795 -79.00 2.15 26.58
C ALA A 795 -79.29 0.87 27.39
N LYS A 796 -80.51 0.68 27.90
CA LYS A 796 -80.91 -0.51 28.69
C LYS A 796 -81.44 -1.63 27.80
N VAL A 797 -80.69 -2.00 26.76
CA VAL A 797 -81.05 -3.13 25.87
C VAL A 797 -80.79 -4.44 26.59
N SER A 798 -81.65 -5.42 26.38
CA SER A 798 -81.66 -6.72 27.03
C SER A 798 -82.10 -7.82 26.06
N ALA A 799 -81.93 -9.08 26.46
CA ALA A 799 -82.39 -10.23 25.67
C ALA A 799 -83.94 -10.35 25.58
N SER A 800 -84.69 -9.49 26.29
CA SER A 800 -86.15 -9.40 26.19
C SER A 800 -86.65 -8.36 25.17
N ASP A 801 -85.75 -7.55 24.60
CA ASP A 801 -86.09 -6.54 23.60
C ASP A 801 -86.28 -7.17 22.19
N PRO A 802 -86.79 -6.42 21.20
CA PRO A 802 -86.91 -6.90 19.83
C PRO A 802 -85.56 -7.35 19.23
N LYS A 803 -85.59 -8.43 18.47
CA LYS A 803 -84.44 -8.93 17.70
C LYS A 803 -84.37 -8.25 16.35
N VAL A 804 -83.15 -8.08 15.85
CA VAL A 804 -82.92 -7.66 14.47
C VAL A 804 -83.10 -8.87 13.56
N ASP A 805 -84.07 -8.78 12.64
CA ASP A 805 -84.40 -9.88 11.72
C ASP A 805 -83.39 -10.04 10.57
N ASP A 806 -82.85 -8.92 10.07
CA ASP A 806 -81.84 -8.87 9.02
C ASP A 806 -80.67 -8.00 9.49
N LEU A 807 -79.54 -8.64 9.79
CA LEU A 807 -78.34 -7.95 10.26
C LEU A 807 -77.68 -7.12 9.16
N ASP A 808 -77.85 -7.46 7.88
CA ASP A 808 -77.20 -6.75 6.78
C ASP A 808 -78.04 -5.57 6.26
N ALA A 809 -79.35 -5.56 6.52
CA ALA A 809 -80.28 -4.54 6.01
C ALA A 809 -81.39 -4.10 7.01
N PHE A 810 -81.05 -3.95 8.29
CA PHE A 810 -81.98 -3.48 9.32
C PHE A 810 -82.46 -2.04 9.05
N THR A 811 -83.75 -1.85 8.77
CA THR A 811 -84.31 -0.53 8.44
C THR A 811 -85.09 0.06 9.61
N THR A 812 -84.84 1.34 9.93
CA THR A 812 -85.48 2.05 11.04
C THR A 812 -85.71 3.54 10.71
N ASP A 813 -86.79 4.12 11.23
CA ASP A 813 -87.09 5.55 11.24
C ASP A 813 -86.70 6.22 12.57
N ALA A 814 -86.25 5.44 13.55
CA ALA A 814 -85.84 5.95 14.86
C ALA A 814 -84.55 6.78 14.74
N ALA A 815 -84.50 7.91 15.44
CA ALA A 815 -83.31 8.76 15.45
C ALA A 815 -82.19 8.25 16.38
N THR A 816 -82.46 7.28 17.25
CA THR A 816 -81.48 6.70 18.17
C THR A 816 -81.87 5.26 18.50
N LEU A 817 -80.91 4.34 18.40
CA LEU A 817 -81.04 2.96 18.84
C LEU A 817 -79.76 2.48 19.52
N TYR A 818 -79.91 1.52 20.42
CA TYR A 818 -78.82 0.79 21.04
C TYR A 818 -78.93 -0.67 20.63
N PHE A 819 -77.81 -1.30 20.28
CA PHE A 819 -77.74 -2.67 19.77
C PHE A 819 -76.91 -3.56 20.69
N LEU A 820 -77.47 -4.67 21.17
CA LEU A 820 -76.78 -5.62 22.04
C LEU A 820 -76.57 -6.95 21.31
N ALA A 821 -75.31 -7.30 21.03
CA ALA A 821 -74.99 -8.65 20.55
C ALA A 821 -74.95 -9.63 21.71
N VAL A 822 -75.57 -10.80 21.53
CA VAL A 822 -75.48 -11.93 22.44
C VAL A 822 -74.91 -13.12 21.68
N ASP A 823 -73.91 -13.78 22.26
CA ASP A 823 -73.34 -15.01 21.73
C ASP A 823 -74.33 -16.15 21.93
N SER A 824 -74.82 -16.71 20.82
CA SER A 824 -75.77 -17.82 20.85
C SER A 824 -75.17 -19.13 21.34
N GLU A 825 -73.84 -19.25 21.33
CA GLU A 825 -73.11 -20.43 21.78
C GLU A 825 -72.59 -20.30 23.22
N GLY A 826 -72.71 -19.13 23.84
CA GLY A 826 -72.30 -18.87 25.22
C GLY A 826 -70.79 -18.96 25.50
N LYS A 827 -69.95 -18.83 24.47
CA LYS A 827 -68.48 -18.82 24.58
C LYS A 827 -67.92 -17.47 25.03
N HIS A 828 -68.63 -16.39 24.71
CA HIS A 828 -68.25 -15.02 25.05
C HIS A 828 -69.30 -14.36 25.95
N GLU A 829 -68.84 -13.62 26.97
CA GLU A 829 -69.73 -12.82 27.80
C GLU A 829 -70.37 -11.68 26.99
N THR A 830 -71.61 -11.32 27.33
CA THR A 830 -72.31 -10.21 26.70
C THR A 830 -71.62 -8.86 27.01
N GLY A 831 -71.29 -8.09 25.98
CA GLY A 831 -70.74 -6.74 26.11
C GLY A 831 -71.80 -5.66 26.28
N GLU A 832 -71.36 -4.40 26.24
CA GLU A 832 -72.25 -3.25 26.38
C GLU A 832 -73.02 -2.96 25.07
N PRO A 833 -74.27 -2.45 25.14
CA PRO A 833 -75.02 -2.08 23.95
C PRO A 833 -74.32 -0.98 23.12
N GLN A 834 -74.15 -1.23 21.83
CA GLN A 834 -73.60 -0.26 20.89
C GLN A 834 -74.65 0.80 20.56
N ARG A 835 -74.34 2.06 20.90
CA ARG A 835 -75.16 3.22 20.55
C ARG A 835 -75.03 3.57 19.07
N TRP A 836 -76.16 3.86 18.44
CA TRP A 836 -76.27 4.47 17.11
C TRP A 836 -77.23 5.65 17.16
N VAL A 837 -76.87 6.73 16.48
CA VAL A 837 -77.68 7.94 16.31
C VAL A 837 -77.79 8.24 14.82
N ALA A 838 -79.00 8.55 14.37
CA ALA A 838 -79.25 8.93 12.98
C ALA A 838 -78.63 10.30 12.67
N GLU A 839 -78.17 10.47 11.44
CA GLU A 839 -77.75 11.78 10.95
C GLU A 839 -79.00 12.62 10.63
N LEU A 840 -79.27 13.65 11.43
CA LEU A 840 -80.37 14.59 11.13
C LEU A 840 -80.03 15.43 9.91
N ARG A 841 -80.94 15.62 8.97
CA ARG A 841 -80.75 16.47 7.79
C ARG A 841 -81.80 17.57 7.78
N VAL A 842 -81.35 18.80 7.98
CA VAL A 842 -82.21 19.98 7.85
C VAL A 842 -82.11 20.51 6.43
N ARG A 843 -83.26 20.77 5.81
CA ARG A 843 -83.40 21.47 4.54
C ARG A 843 -84.10 22.79 4.79
N HIS A 844 -83.71 23.81 4.02
CA HIS A 844 -84.40 25.09 3.99
C HIS A 844 -84.80 25.40 2.55
N GLN A 845 -85.91 26.12 2.39
CA GLN A 845 -86.31 26.69 1.11
C GLN A 845 -86.71 28.14 1.32
N VAL A 846 -86.10 29.05 0.56
CA VAL A 846 -86.49 30.46 0.53
C VAL A 846 -87.41 30.69 -0.66
N GLN A 847 -88.65 31.12 -0.42
CA GLN A 847 -89.62 31.45 -1.46
C GLN A 847 -89.95 32.94 -1.41
N ALA A 848 -89.99 33.59 -2.57
CA ALA A 848 -90.54 34.94 -2.68
C ALA A 848 -92.06 34.82 -2.86
N ILE A 849 -92.82 35.21 -1.84
CA ILE A 849 -94.28 35.23 -1.88
C ILE A 849 -94.70 36.70 -1.78
N ALA A 850 -95.23 37.23 -2.88
CA ALA A 850 -95.41 38.67 -3.09
C ALA A 850 -94.09 39.45 -2.90
N ASP A 851 -94.04 40.41 -1.96
CA ASP A 851 -92.87 41.25 -1.65
C ASP A 851 -92.07 40.75 -0.43
N LYS A 852 -92.35 39.54 0.07
CA LYS A 852 -91.70 38.96 1.27
C LYS A 852 -90.93 37.70 0.93
N ARG A 853 -89.80 37.47 1.62
CA ARG A 853 -89.01 36.25 1.52
C ARG A 853 -89.36 35.34 2.70
N MET A 854 -90.02 34.23 2.41
CA MET A 854 -90.42 33.24 3.44
C MET A 854 -89.44 32.07 3.43
N VAL A 855 -89.04 31.60 4.61
CA VAL A 855 -88.20 30.42 4.79
C VAL A 855 -89.01 29.29 5.38
N THR A 856 -88.98 28.14 4.70
CA THR A 856 -89.54 26.87 5.19
C THR A 856 -88.39 25.96 5.59
N LEU A 857 -88.45 25.37 6.78
CA LEU A 857 -87.53 24.36 7.29
C LEU A 857 -88.17 22.97 7.32
N ALA A 858 -87.36 21.94 7.10
CA ALA A 858 -87.74 20.55 7.27
C ALA A 858 -86.55 19.73 7.80
N CYS A 859 -86.77 18.84 8.78
CA CYS A 859 -85.76 17.92 9.30
C CYS A 859 -86.16 16.47 9.00
N MET A 860 -85.19 15.67 8.53
CA MET A 860 -85.32 14.23 8.29
C MET A 860 -84.19 13.47 9.00
N PRO A 861 -84.46 12.45 9.84
CA PRO A 861 -85.76 12.06 10.41
C PRO A 861 -86.46 13.23 11.11
N ALA A 862 -87.78 13.10 11.32
CA ALA A 862 -88.58 14.15 11.95
C ALA A 862 -88.03 14.49 13.35
N GLY A 863 -87.89 15.79 13.62
CA GLY A 863 -87.32 16.29 14.86
C GLY A 863 -87.67 17.75 15.08
N ASP A 864 -87.60 18.19 16.34
CA ASP A 864 -87.83 19.56 16.73
C ASP A 864 -86.71 20.45 16.18
N MET A 865 -87.07 21.60 15.60
CA MET A 865 -86.11 22.57 15.08
C MET A 865 -86.26 23.91 15.80
N ARG A 866 -85.15 24.54 16.15
CA ARG A 866 -85.09 25.93 16.62
C ARG A 866 -84.20 26.76 15.72
N TYR A 867 -84.51 28.05 15.54
CA TYR A 867 -83.76 28.90 14.63
C TYR A 867 -83.47 30.30 15.18
N THR A 868 -82.41 30.93 14.67
CA THR A 868 -82.04 32.33 14.89
C THR A 868 -81.58 32.96 13.56
N LEU A 869 -81.76 34.28 13.43
CA LEU A 869 -81.41 35.04 12.22
C LEU A 869 -80.28 36.07 12.45
N ASP A 870 -79.88 36.26 13.70
CA ASP A 870 -78.88 37.23 14.15
C ASP A 870 -77.50 36.58 14.45
N GLY A 871 -77.36 35.28 14.20
CA GLY A 871 -76.15 34.51 14.47
C GLY A 871 -75.96 34.08 15.93
N SER A 872 -76.96 34.29 16.81
CA SER A 872 -76.96 33.75 18.17
C SER A 872 -77.19 32.23 18.19
N ASN A 873 -76.85 31.56 19.30
CA ASN A 873 -76.93 30.10 19.42
C ASN A 873 -78.36 29.58 19.16
N PRO A 874 -78.59 28.75 18.13
CA PRO A 874 -79.94 28.33 17.74
C PRO A 874 -80.62 27.42 18.76
N LYS A 875 -79.89 26.81 19.72
CA LYS A 875 -80.51 26.06 20.82
C LYS A 875 -81.45 26.92 21.68
N ASP A 876 -81.08 28.18 21.86
CA ASP A 876 -81.84 29.17 22.64
C ASP A 876 -82.79 29.99 21.75
N GLY A 877 -82.86 29.67 20.45
CA GLY A 877 -83.67 30.36 19.44
C GLY A 877 -85.16 30.02 19.46
N GLU A 878 -85.89 30.58 18.50
CA GLU A 878 -87.33 30.35 18.34
C GLU A 878 -87.61 28.94 17.83
N LEU A 879 -88.65 28.29 18.39
CA LEU A 879 -89.12 26.99 17.92
C LEU A 879 -89.79 27.14 16.56
N TYR A 880 -89.34 26.36 15.57
CA TYR A 880 -89.92 26.34 14.24
C TYR A 880 -91.24 25.57 14.24
N GLY A 881 -92.35 26.27 13.97
CA GLY A 881 -93.68 25.68 13.74
C GLY A 881 -94.19 25.87 12.32
N ASP A 882 -93.96 27.05 11.73
CA ASP A 882 -94.46 27.47 10.42
C ASP A 882 -93.40 28.29 9.65
N PRO A 883 -93.53 28.47 8.32
CA PRO A 883 -92.61 29.32 7.55
C PRO A 883 -92.52 30.75 8.08
N PHE A 884 -91.31 31.31 8.17
CA PHE A 884 -91.05 32.64 8.76
C PHE A 884 -90.41 33.63 7.76
N GLU A 885 -90.55 34.93 7.99
CA GLU A 885 -90.08 36.00 7.09
C GLU A 885 -88.59 36.37 7.32
N VAL A 886 -87.84 36.60 6.25
CA VAL A 886 -86.44 37.06 6.28
C VAL A 886 -86.25 38.34 5.45
N SER A 887 -85.35 39.22 5.91
CA SER A 887 -85.09 40.52 5.28
C SER A 887 -84.53 40.43 3.85
N THR A 888 -84.50 41.57 3.14
CA THR A 888 -83.90 41.69 1.79
C THR A 888 -82.36 41.72 1.80
N GLN A 889 -81.75 41.95 2.97
CA GLN A 889 -80.31 41.86 3.18
C GLN A 889 -79.87 40.40 3.36
N ALA A 890 -78.56 40.16 3.29
CA ALA A 890 -78.02 38.85 3.64
C ALA A 890 -78.24 38.58 5.14
N ALA A 891 -78.64 37.36 5.49
CA ALA A 891 -78.87 36.94 6.87
C ALA A 891 -78.25 35.56 7.09
N ARG A 892 -77.84 35.24 8.32
CA ARG A 892 -77.38 33.90 8.69
C ARG A 892 -78.50 33.20 9.44
N LEU A 893 -79.04 32.15 8.84
CA LEU A 893 -80.04 31.30 9.46
C LEU A 893 -79.35 30.15 10.17
N MET A 894 -79.24 30.24 11.49
CA MET A 894 -78.79 29.12 12.29
C MET A 894 -79.98 28.26 12.69
N VAL A 895 -79.87 26.94 12.53
CA VAL A 895 -80.91 25.97 12.88
C VAL A 895 -80.32 24.88 13.77
N TYR A 896 -80.96 24.62 14.90
CA TYR A 896 -80.70 23.47 15.76
C TYR A 896 -81.84 22.46 15.60
N ALA A 897 -81.53 21.26 15.14
CA ALA A 897 -82.46 20.14 15.07
C ALA A 897 -82.13 19.10 16.14
N CYS A 898 -83.15 18.53 16.78
CA CYS A 898 -82.99 17.39 17.68
C CYS A 898 -84.12 16.36 17.51
N SER A 899 -83.75 15.08 17.53
CA SER A 899 -84.68 13.94 17.56
C SER A 899 -84.04 12.80 18.35
N GLY A 900 -84.66 12.37 19.44
CA GLY A 900 -84.02 11.45 20.40
C GLY A 900 -82.73 12.04 20.97
N GLU A 901 -81.62 11.29 20.87
CA GLU A 901 -80.28 11.77 21.23
C GLU A 901 -79.50 12.35 20.03
N ALA A 902 -80.06 12.27 18.82
CA ALA A 902 -79.46 12.88 17.64
C ALA A 902 -79.69 14.40 17.67
N THR A 903 -78.62 15.16 17.46
CA THR A 903 -78.67 16.62 17.42
C THR A 903 -77.83 17.13 16.26
N ARG A 904 -78.28 18.17 15.57
CA ARG A 904 -77.48 18.83 14.53
C ARG A 904 -77.70 20.33 14.56
N THR A 905 -76.60 21.09 14.51
CA THR A 905 -76.64 22.54 14.30
C THR A 905 -76.17 22.82 12.88
N ILE A 906 -76.92 23.62 12.12
CA ILE A 906 -76.57 24.00 10.75
C ILE A 906 -76.67 25.52 10.63
N ASP A 907 -75.76 26.10 9.87
CA ASP A 907 -75.77 27.51 9.49
C ASP A 907 -76.02 27.62 7.99
N PHE A 908 -77.11 28.28 7.62
CA PHE A 908 -77.48 28.55 6.24
C PHE A 908 -77.28 30.05 5.93
N PRO A 909 -76.36 30.41 5.01
CA PRO A 909 -76.31 31.77 4.52
C PRO A 909 -77.52 32.04 3.62
N ILE A 910 -78.32 33.03 3.99
CA ILE A 910 -79.41 33.55 3.16
C ILE A 910 -78.84 34.74 2.38
N PRO A 911 -78.65 34.63 1.04
CA PRO A 911 -78.06 35.71 0.24
C PRO A 911 -78.97 36.94 0.16
N ALA A 912 -78.42 38.11 -0.19
CA ALA A 912 -79.22 39.28 -0.55
C ALA A 912 -79.97 39.03 -1.88
N ALA A 913 -81.10 39.69 -2.09
CA ALA A 913 -82.10 39.34 -3.11
C ALA A 913 -81.63 39.33 -4.60
N ASN A 914 -80.37 39.71 -4.92
CA ASN A 914 -79.84 39.78 -6.30
C ASN A 914 -78.35 39.39 -6.47
N ASP A 915 -77.71 38.72 -5.51
CA ASP A 915 -76.29 38.35 -5.64
C ASP A 915 -76.08 37.09 -6.49
N LYS A 916 -75.17 37.16 -7.48
CA LYS A 916 -74.82 36.05 -8.40
C LYS A 916 -73.30 35.87 -8.58
N GLN A 917 -72.44 36.55 -7.83
CA GLN A 917 -70.98 36.44 -8.01
C GLN A 917 -70.35 35.45 -7.02
N VAL A 918 -69.49 34.55 -7.53
CA VAL A 918 -68.62 33.68 -6.72
C VAL A 918 -67.31 34.42 -6.51
N GLN A 919 -67.08 34.99 -5.32
CA GLN A 919 -65.78 35.55 -4.94
C GLN A 919 -65.04 34.54 -4.07
N ILE A 920 -63.89 34.04 -4.56
CA ILE A 920 -62.97 33.17 -3.81
C ILE A 920 -61.64 33.92 -3.69
N ASP A 921 -61.23 34.18 -2.45
CA ASP A 921 -59.95 34.78 -2.08
C ASP A 921 -58.82 33.74 -2.18
N ASP A 922 -57.82 33.98 -3.02
CA ASP A 922 -56.76 33.00 -3.27
C ASP A 922 -55.87 32.72 -2.06
N ALA A 923 -55.80 33.63 -1.08
CA ALA A 923 -54.91 33.51 0.08
C ALA A 923 -55.55 32.83 1.29
N LYS A 924 -56.87 32.72 1.34
CA LYS A 924 -57.61 32.20 2.50
C LYS A 924 -57.91 30.71 2.37
N PRO A 925 -57.79 29.92 3.46
CA PRO A 925 -58.24 28.53 3.47
C PRO A 925 -59.66 28.38 2.94
N ALA A 926 -59.86 27.34 2.13
CA ALA A 926 -61.11 27.12 1.43
C ALA A 926 -61.59 25.69 1.68
N ARG A 927 -62.89 25.54 1.94
CA ARG A 927 -63.55 24.24 2.06
C ARG A 927 -64.68 24.16 1.05
N LEU A 928 -64.79 23.03 0.36
CA LEU A 928 -66.02 22.71 -0.38
C LEU A 928 -67.11 22.34 0.62
N ALA A 929 -68.28 22.95 0.45
CA ALA A 929 -69.44 22.69 1.30
C ALA A 929 -69.75 21.19 1.35
N GLU A 930 -70.16 20.67 2.52
CA GLU A 930 -70.34 19.23 2.74
C GLU A 930 -71.40 18.59 1.81
N ASN A 931 -72.31 19.39 1.25
CA ASN A 931 -73.33 18.96 0.29
C ASN A 931 -72.82 18.90 -1.16
N LYS A 932 -71.62 19.41 -1.46
CA LYS A 932 -71.04 19.40 -2.81
C LYS A 932 -70.38 18.05 -3.10
N LYS A 933 -71.05 17.26 -3.95
CA LYS A 933 -70.52 15.98 -4.45
C LYS A 933 -69.62 16.22 -5.65
N VAL A 934 -68.46 15.56 -5.66
CA VAL A 934 -67.48 15.61 -6.74
C VAL A 934 -67.25 14.20 -7.27
N SER A 935 -67.35 14.02 -8.59
CA SER A 935 -67.15 12.72 -9.25
C SER A 935 -65.97 12.81 -10.20
N LEU A 936 -64.91 12.05 -9.89
CA LEU A 936 -63.78 11.80 -10.77
C LEU A 936 -64.09 10.51 -11.53
N ASP A 937 -64.71 10.68 -12.69
CA ASP A 937 -65.32 9.63 -13.51
C ASP A 937 -64.34 8.92 -14.47
N SER A 938 -63.07 9.32 -14.49
CA SER A 938 -62.02 8.68 -15.28
C SER A 938 -60.72 8.56 -14.51
N THR A 939 -59.92 7.54 -14.84
CA THR A 939 -58.57 7.34 -14.29
C THR A 939 -57.71 8.59 -14.47
N GLU A 940 -57.84 9.29 -15.60
CA GLU A 940 -57.11 10.53 -15.88
C GLU A 940 -57.47 11.64 -14.87
N LYS A 941 -58.76 11.89 -14.61
CA LYS A 941 -59.19 12.89 -13.62
C LYS A 941 -58.77 12.49 -12.21
N VAL A 942 -58.87 11.20 -11.88
CA VAL A 942 -58.43 10.66 -10.57
C VAL A 942 -56.95 10.98 -10.37
N PHE A 943 -56.07 10.52 -11.26
CA PHE A 943 -54.63 10.72 -11.09
C PHE A 943 -54.19 12.16 -11.33
N GLY A 944 -54.93 12.95 -12.12
CA GLY A 944 -54.70 14.40 -12.24
C GLY A 944 -54.87 15.12 -10.91
N VAL A 945 -55.96 14.82 -10.18
CA VAL A 945 -56.16 15.33 -8.82
C VAL A 945 -55.13 14.75 -7.84
N LEU A 946 -54.90 13.43 -7.86
CA LEU A 946 -53.97 12.82 -6.90
C LEU A 946 -52.55 13.37 -7.06
N ASN A 947 -52.06 13.57 -8.28
CA ASN A 947 -50.71 14.08 -8.53
C ASN A 947 -50.54 15.55 -8.10
N SER A 948 -51.55 16.41 -8.35
CA SER A 948 -51.52 17.82 -7.95
C SER A 948 -51.55 17.94 -6.41
N PHE A 949 -52.34 17.10 -5.73
CA PHE A 949 -52.54 17.20 -4.28
C PHE A 949 -51.73 16.20 -3.43
N LYS A 950 -50.84 15.39 -4.03
CA LYS A 950 -50.05 14.35 -3.31
C LYS A 950 -49.19 14.92 -2.18
N SER A 951 -48.63 16.10 -2.40
CA SER A 951 -47.74 16.81 -1.46
C SER A 951 -48.44 17.97 -0.74
N SER A 952 -49.74 18.15 -0.98
CA SER A 952 -50.57 19.20 -0.38
C SER A 952 -51.22 18.69 0.92
N PRO A 953 -51.49 19.56 1.91
CA PRO A 953 -52.26 19.20 3.10
C PRO A 953 -53.77 19.03 2.82
N ALA A 954 -54.21 19.05 1.55
CA ALA A 954 -55.62 18.89 1.20
C ALA A 954 -56.20 17.55 1.67
N THR A 955 -57.40 17.60 2.26
CA THR A 955 -58.11 16.42 2.75
C THR A 955 -59.47 16.26 2.07
N PHE A 956 -59.85 15.02 1.83
CA PHE A 956 -61.09 14.64 1.19
C PHE A 956 -61.94 13.78 2.14
N LYS A 957 -63.24 14.10 2.24
CA LYS A 957 -64.17 13.43 3.14
C LYS A 957 -65.27 12.72 2.35
N GLY A 958 -65.69 11.54 2.82
CA GLY A 958 -66.67 10.71 2.11
C GLY A 958 -66.15 10.17 0.77
N VAL A 959 -64.90 9.69 0.75
CA VAL A 959 -64.23 9.18 -0.46
C VAL A 959 -64.64 7.74 -0.74
N ARG A 960 -65.26 7.50 -1.90
CA ARG A 960 -65.51 6.16 -2.44
C ARG A 960 -64.61 5.93 -3.64
N ILE A 961 -63.73 4.95 -3.54
CA ILE A 961 -62.87 4.47 -4.63
C ILE A 961 -63.54 3.24 -5.25
N GLN A 962 -63.66 3.20 -6.57
CA GLN A 962 -64.16 2.05 -7.31
C GLN A 962 -63.15 1.67 -8.39
N ILE A 963 -62.81 0.38 -8.44
CA ILE A 963 -61.87 -0.19 -9.41
C ILE A 963 -62.56 -1.33 -10.15
N GLY A 964 -62.50 -1.29 -11.48
CA GLY A 964 -63.17 -2.23 -12.36
C GLY A 964 -64.50 -1.73 -12.93
N GLY A 965 -65.13 -2.56 -13.76
CA GLY A 965 -66.43 -2.28 -14.38
C GLY A 965 -67.40 -3.45 -14.26
N GLY A 966 -68.70 -3.13 -14.15
CA GLY A 966 -69.77 -4.14 -14.07
C GLY A 966 -69.75 -4.92 -12.74
N GLU A 967 -70.02 -6.23 -12.81
CA GLU A 967 -70.16 -7.12 -11.64
C GLU A 967 -68.84 -7.36 -10.88
N ASN A 968 -67.69 -7.05 -11.46
CA ASN A 968 -66.36 -7.24 -10.86
C ASN A 968 -65.80 -5.98 -10.17
N THR A 969 -66.66 -5.00 -9.87
CA THR A 969 -66.23 -3.74 -9.27
C THR A 969 -65.88 -3.94 -7.79
N VAL A 970 -64.63 -3.65 -7.42
CA VAL A 970 -64.21 -3.56 -6.01
C VAL A 970 -64.31 -2.12 -5.55
N SER A 971 -64.86 -1.90 -4.36
CA SER A 971 -64.98 -0.56 -3.80
C SER A 971 -64.41 -0.46 -2.38
N ILE A 972 -63.74 0.66 -2.11
CA ILE A 972 -63.31 1.07 -0.77
C ILE A 972 -64.03 2.36 -0.42
N ASN A 973 -64.62 2.42 0.76
CA ASN A 973 -65.37 3.57 1.25
C ASN A 973 -64.71 4.15 2.51
N PHE A 974 -64.22 5.38 2.40
CA PHE A 974 -63.79 6.22 3.53
C PHE A 974 -64.97 7.13 3.90
N VAL A 975 -65.74 6.73 4.92
CA VAL A 975 -67.02 7.39 5.26
C VAL A 975 -66.76 8.71 5.99
N GLU A 976 -66.41 8.69 7.28
CA GLU A 976 -66.12 9.91 8.06
C GLU A 976 -64.64 10.29 8.06
N ARG A 977 -63.76 9.35 7.72
CA ARG A 977 -62.31 9.57 7.77
C ARG A 977 -61.87 10.50 6.65
N GLU A 978 -61.32 11.64 7.02
CA GLU A 978 -60.56 12.49 6.10
C GLU A 978 -59.31 11.76 5.61
N VAL A 979 -59.14 11.72 4.29
CA VAL A 979 -58.00 11.07 3.64
C VAL A 979 -57.29 12.03 2.71
N THR A 980 -55.97 11.89 2.63
CA THR A 980 -55.13 12.65 1.70
C THR A 980 -55.06 11.95 0.34
N ALA A 981 -54.61 12.67 -0.68
CA ALA A 981 -54.36 12.08 -2.01
C ALA A 981 -53.41 10.86 -1.94
N ALA A 982 -52.36 10.91 -1.11
CA ALA A 982 -51.42 9.81 -0.96
C ALA A 982 -52.08 8.52 -0.41
N VAL A 983 -53.03 8.65 0.52
CA VAL A 983 -53.78 7.50 1.06
C VAL A 983 -54.71 6.90 0.00
N ILE A 984 -55.38 7.75 -0.78
CA ILE A 984 -56.25 7.31 -1.89
C ILE A 984 -55.41 6.54 -2.94
N GLU A 985 -54.24 7.06 -3.30
CA GLU A 985 -53.32 6.41 -4.25
C GLU A 985 -52.79 5.07 -3.73
N ALA A 986 -52.37 5.00 -2.47
CA ALA A 986 -51.91 3.76 -1.86
C ALA A 986 -53.01 2.69 -1.82
N ALA A 987 -54.25 3.08 -1.52
CA ALA A 987 -55.41 2.19 -1.57
C ALA A 987 -55.69 1.69 -3.00
N ILE A 988 -55.61 2.56 -4.01
CA ILE A 988 -55.77 2.18 -5.42
C ILE A 988 -54.70 1.16 -5.83
N ASN A 989 -53.43 1.42 -5.52
CA ASN A 989 -52.33 0.55 -5.88
C ASN A 989 -52.41 -0.80 -5.16
N GLY A 990 -52.77 -0.81 -3.88
CA GLY A 990 -52.99 -2.04 -3.11
C GLY A 990 -54.12 -2.90 -3.69
N LEU A 991 -55.24 -2.28 -4.04
CA LEU A 991 -56.36 -2.97 -4.67
C LEU A 991 -56.00 -3.52 -6.05
N ARG A 992 -55.37 -2.73 -6.91
CA ARG A 992 -54.91 -3.16 -8.23
C ARG A 992 -53.96 -4.35 -8.16
N LYS A 993 -53.01 -4.32 -7.21
CA LYS A 993 -52.10 -5.43 -6.94
C LYS A 993 -52.84 -6.68 -6.46
N ALA A 994 -53.82 -6.54 -5.58
CA ALA A 994 -54.64 -7.65 -5.10
C ALA A 994 -55.51 -8.25 -6.21
N LEU A 995 -55.98 -7.42 -7.14
CA LEU A 995 -56.75 -7.84 -8.32
C LEU A 995 -55.86 -8.41 -9.45
N GLY A 996 -54.53 -8.29 -9.36
CA GLY A 996 -53.60 -8.75 -10.40
C GLY A 996 -53.66 -7.95 -11.71
N ASN A 997 -54.35 -6.79 -11.73
CA ASN A 997 -54.43 -5.90 -12.88
C ASN A 997 -54.10 -4.45 -12.49
N GLU A 998 -52.88 -4.03 -12.78
CA GLU A 998 -52.38 -2.69 -12.45
C GLU A 998 -52.96 -1.57 -13.32
N GLN A 999 -53.69 -1.92 -14.40
CA GLN A 999 -54.24 -0.96 -15.36
C GLN A 999 -55.77 -0.84 -15.29
N GLU A 1000 -56.41 -1.50 -14.33
CA GLU A 1000 -57.87 -1.48 -14.19
C GLU A 1000 -58.40 -0.04 -14.02
N THR A 1001 -59.55 0.26 -14.61
CA THR A 1001 -60.16 1.59 -14.59
C THR A 1001 -60.54 1.98 -13.16
N VAL A 1002 -60.32 3.26 -12.81
CA VAL A 1002 -60.59 3.77 -11.47
C VAL A 1002 -61.51 4.97 -11.56
N THR A 1003 -62.50 5.00 -10.67
CA THR A 1003 -63.31 6.19 -10.41
C THR A 1003 -63.29 6.51 -8.92
N VAL A 1004 -63.35 7.80 -8.60
CA VAL A 1004 -63.37 8.28 -7.21
C VAL A 1004 -64.51 9.26 -7.04
N GLN A 1005 -65.35 9.04 -6.03
CA GLN A 1005 -66.41 9.97 -5.63
C GLN A 1005 -66.05 10.59 -4.28
N ILE A 1006 -66.12 11.91 -4.17
CA ILE A 1006 -65.97 12.66 -2.91
C ILE A 1006 -67.35 13.19 -2.56
N ARG A 1007 -67.95 12.66 -1.49
CA ARG A 1007 -69.37 12.87 -1.17
C ARG A 1007 -69.62 13.91 -0.06
N SER A 1008 -68.62 14.20 0.76
CA SER A 1008 -68.81 14.95 2.01
C SER A 1008 -67.83 16.13 2.15
N GLY A 1009 -67.48 16.77 1.04
CA GLY A 1009 -66.62 17.95 1.00
C GLY A 1009 -65.11 17.66 0.90
N ALA A 1010 -64.35 18.73 0.73
CA ALA A 1010 -62.88 18.72 0.68
C ALA A 1010 -62.33 20.01 1.28
N ALA A 1011 -61.21 19.93 1.99
CA ALA A 1011 -60.54 21.07 2.60
C ALA A 1011 -59.21 21.35 1.89
N PHE A 1012 -58.95 22.64 1.64
CA PHE A 1012 -57.78 23.13 0.93
C PHE A 1012 -57.08 24.20 1.76
N GLU A 1013 -55.75 24.26 1.61
CA GLU A 1013 -54.91 25.25 2.29
C GLU A 1013 -55.26 26.69 1.95
N ASN A 1014 -55.75 26.94 0.73
CA ASN A 1014 -56.08 28.27 0.24
C ASN A 1014 -57.10 28.22 -0.92
N GLY A 1015 -57.66 29.37 -1.29
CA GLY A 1015 -58.65 29.48 -2.36
C GLY A 1015 -58.10 29.16 -3.75
N PHE A 1016 -56.78 29.34 -3.95
CA PHE A 1016 -56.11 28.93 -5.19
C PHE A 1016 -56.19 27.40 -5.38
N ALA A 1017 -55.85 26.64 -4.34
CA ALA A 1017 -55.92 25.18 -4.34
C ALA A 1017 -57.36 24.67 -4.58
N ALA A 1018 -58.37 25.34 -4.02
CA ALA A 1018 -59.77 25.00 -4.30
C ALA A 1018 -60.18 25.26 -5.76
N LYS A 1019 -59.69 26.36 -6.37
CA LYS A 1019 -59.88 26.64 -7.81
C LYS A 1019 -59.16 25.63 -8.69
N GLU A 1020 -57.93 25.25 -8.33
CA GLU A 1020 -57.16 24.23 -9.04
C GLU A 1020 -57.85 22.86 -8.98
N PHE A 1021 -58.34 22.47 -7.80
CA PHE A 1021 -59.13 21.25 -7.64
C PHE A 1021 -60.38 21.27 -8.52
N ALA A 1022 -61.16 22.35 -8.49
CA ALA A 1022 -62.38 22.49 -9.29
C ALA A 1022 -62.10 22.38 -10.80
N LYS A 1023 -60.97 22.95 -11.26
CA LYS A 1023 -60.50 22.84 -12.64
C LYS A 1023 -60.14 21.39 -13.00
N LEU A 1024 -59.37 20.70 -12.16
CA LEU A 1024 -58.93 19.32 -12.39
C LEU A 1024 -60.09 18.31 -12.30
N SER A 1025 -61.06 18.54 -11.40
CA SER A 1025 -62.23 17.69 -11.23
C SER A 1025 -63.36 18.00 -12.21
N GLY A 1026 -63.28 19.12 -12.95
CA GLY A 1026 -64.33 19.58 -13.86
C GLY A 1026 -65.61 20.05 -13.16
N VAL A 1027 -65.51 20.55 -11.92
CA VAL A 1027 -66.65 20.98 -11.12
C VAL A 1027 -66.86 22.49 -11.28
N GLU A 1028 -68.07 22.90 -11.64
CA GLU A 1028 -68.47 24.31 -11.64
C GLU A 1028 -68.82 24.77 -10.22
N LEU A 1029 -68.17 25.83 -9.73
CA LEU A 1029 -68.39 26.43 -8.41
C LEU A 1029 -69.47 27.52 -8.49
N ARG A 1030 -70.49 27.44 -7.63
CA ARG A 1030 -71.60 28.39 -7.48
C ARG A 1030 -71.52 29.13 -6.14
N PRO A 1031 -72.26 30.25 -5.95
CA PRO A 1031 -72.27 30.95 -4.66
C PRO A 1031 -72.73 30.01 -3.54
N GLY A 1032 -71.92 29.88 -2.50
CA GLY A 1032 -72.14 28.95 -1.38
C GLY A 1032 -71.48 27.57 -1.51
N ASP A 1033 -70.87 27.22 -2.65
CA ASP A 1033 -70.14 25.94 -2.82
C ASP A 1033 -68.77 25.94 -2.12
N VAL A 1034 -68.16 27.11 -1.96
CA VAL A 1034 -66.87 27.30 -1.29
C VAL A 1034 -67.09 28.16 -0.05
N ILE A 1035 -66.63 27.66 1.09
CA ILE A 1035 -66.66 28.34 2.38
C ILE A 1035 -65.23 28.75 2.72
N GLN A 1036 -65.01 30.04 2.95
CA GLN A 1036 -63.74 30.59 3.44
C GLN A 1036 -63.99 31.24 4.80
N GLU A 1037 -63.10 31.01 5.76
CA GLU A 1037 -63.15 31.71 7.05
C GLU A 1037 -62.76 33.19 6.85
N GLU A 1038 -63.40 34.11 7.59
CA GLU A 1038 -63.13 35.55 7.49
C GLU A 1038 -61.71 35.94 7.90
#